data_AF-A0A962I344-F1
#
_entry.id   AF-A0A962I344-F1
#
_cell.length_a   1.000
_cell.length_b   1.000
_cell.length_c   1.000
_cell.angle_alpha   90.00
_cell.angle_beta   90.00
_cell.angle_gamma   90.00
#
_symmetry.space_group_name_H-M   'P 1'
#
loop_
_entity.id
_entity.type
_entity.pdbx_description
1 polymer ?
#
loop_
_entity_poly.entity_id
_entity_poly.type
_entity_poly.pdbx_seq_one_letter_code
_entity_poly.pdbx_strand_id
1 'polypeptide(L)'
;MSGLPGRREILGNRYRGNRGAGIDTTNAGSGRRPNDAGDSDSATRSKLQNFPVISAFRRNGDAIEVDYLVDSSFAAVPGAGQSTYPLRIEFYAADGAAGAELLGVDSYPSSSAQQLRTASFSLPAGVSLAADAVIVATATDSPPVVGEPVVSATGHTSEFSFYPLESFQLLPLEPALIGVPYAVRVRAVAAPGVPFKPQGEALVIDGRGGSCTVQITPVAADRTGEGECLLTTNGAPGNINVSASYSATLNAFATAAGSSPPVSTSSQSLGSLLTVDTTSDNGGLSACTTAPADCSLRGAIIASNGLAGADTIEFNIPTSDPGCSAVTGICRIVVAADLPSVMGPVSINGYSQPGAQPNTLPAPGANNAQLKVEITGAAGFTSFRLFSLSGTAAPFEMSGLAIFMPSNGGIVSGGLRHVIRGNWFGVTASGGIPDYTVAGSVFDLGGFNRSIVIGGPDPADRNVIAGSGRDMSTPALPGGGQNTIRVNSINSERGRILFQGNLVGLAPDGITPLPFTTFLVVNPGDDVFATPDVEILDNRMARAPRNFGCTCGGNLRLSINRNMLDPTLGRTTLVQRNVFGIGVDGSFIDGTSDHVDIDLGNPSRTANIRVGGLGLDEGNVFARALPLSTFNLGSAVAIPNGSTANTQIEVVGNRMLGNAGLGVDLRGETIPALGRTINDAGDP
;
A
#
# COMPACT_ATOMS: atom_id res chain seq x y z
N MET A 1 15.20 17.72 -68.88
CA MET A 1 13.86 17.95 -68.31
C MET A 1 13.96 17.71 -66.82
N SER A 2 14.04 18.77 -66.03
CA SER A 2 13.96 18.71 -64.57
C SER A 2 12.59 18.13 -64.19
N GLY A 3 12.57 17.07 -63.37
CA GLY A 3 11.33 16.48 -62.88
C GLY A 3 10.49 17.54 -62.16
N LEU A 4 9.19 17.57 -62.44
CA LEU A 4 8.24 18.42 -61.72
C LEU A 4 8.35 18.12 -60.21
N PRO A 5 8.40 19.14 -59.34
CA PRO A 5 8.39 18.93 -57.90
C PRO A 5 7.10 18.20 -57.48
N GLY A 6 7.23 17.11 -56.70
CA GLY A 6 6.09 16.33 -56.22
C GLY A 6 5.39 16.99 -55.02
N ARG A 7 4.06 17.10 -55.07
CA ARG A 7 3.17 17.56 -53.98
C ARG A 7 2.72 16.37 -53.12
N ARG A 8 2.79 16.48 -51.79
CA ARG A 8 2.45 15.43 -50.79
C ARG A 8 1.61 16.02 -49.65
N GLU A 9 0.46 16.55 -50.03
CA GLU A 9 -0.42 17.28 -49.13
C GLU A 9 -1.42 16.32 -48.48
N ILE A 10 -1.55 16.38 -47.17
CA ILE A 10 -2.42 15.52 -46.39
C ILE A 10 -3.35 16.41 -45.57
N LEU A 11 -4.60 16.54 -45.99
CA LEU A 11 -5.55 17.47 -45.38
C LEU A 11 -6.88 16.82 -45.02
N GLY A 12 -7.45 17.18 -43.87
CA GLY A 12 -8.83 16.85 -43.49
C GLY A 12 -9.11 15.35 -43.34
N ASN A 13 -8.06 14.54 -43.17
CA ASN A 13 -8.19 13.09 -43.04
C ASN A 13 -8.44 12.69 -41.58
N ARG A 14 -9.17 11.59 -41.41
CA ARG A 14 -9.49 10.98 -40.11
C ARG A 14 -8.69 9.71 -39.94
N TYR A 15 -7.85 9.65 -38.91
CA TYR A 15 -6.98 8.52 -38.60
C TYR A 15 -7.48 7.82 -37.35
N ARG A 16 -7.82 6.53 -37.45
CA ARG A 16 -8.38 5.75 -36.34
C ARG A 16 -7.82 4.35 -36.30
N GLY A 17 -7.45 3.86 -35.12
CA GLY A 17 -7.02 2.48 -34.92
C GLY A 17 -5.72 2.09 -35.64
N ASN A 18 -4.86 3.06 -35.96
CA ASN A 18 -3.55 2.80 -36.55
C ASN A 18 -2.62 2.15 -35.54
N ARG A 19 -1.88 1.12 -35.95
CA ARG A 19 -0.86 0.45 -35.12
C ARG A 19 0.54 1.09 -35.25
N GLY A 20 0.58 2.36 -35.63
CA GLY A 20 1.77 3.16 -35.88
C GLY A 20 1.39 4.62 -36.14
N ALA A 21 2.36 5.46 -36.51
CA ALA A 21 2.10 6.87 -36.77
C ALA A 21 1.11 7.05 -37.93
N GLY A 22 0.15 7.97 -37.78
CA GLY A 22 -0.85 8.24 -38.83
C GLY A 22 -0.24 8.89 -40.08
N ILE A 23 0.85 9.64 -39.91
CA ILE A 23 1.67 10.22 -40.98
C ILE A 23 3.12 9.91 -40.60
N ASP A 24 3.81 9.13 -41.43
CA ASP A 24 5.24 8.85 -41.29
C ASP A 24 5.98 9.52 -42.46
N THR A 25 6.84 10.48 -42.14
CA THR A 25 7.60 11.23 -43.15
C THR A 25 9.00 10.64 -43.37
N THR A 26 9.30 9.49 -42.75
CA THR A 26 10.62 8.86 -42.73
C THR A 26 10.60 7.44 -43.32
N ASN A 27 11.78 6.93 -43.68
CA ASN A 27 11.98 5.59 -44.25
C ASN A 27 12.49 4.56 -43.22
N ALA A 28 12.59 4.93 -41.94
CA ALA A 28 13.22 4.10 -40.91
C ALA A 28 12.27 4.00 -39.72
N GLY A 29 11.96 2.79 -39.26
CA GLY A 29 11.10 2.53 -38.08
C GLY A 29 11.70 3.04 -36.76
N SER A 30 12.01 4.33 -36.68
CA SER A 30 12.85 5.02 -35.71
C SER A 30 12.15 6.32 -35.29
N GLY A 31 11.11 6.20 -34.45
CA GLY A 31 10.52 7.32 -33.70
C GLY A 31 9.93 8.46 -34.54
N ARG A 32 9.41 9.48 -33.84
CA ARG A 32 9.03 10.77 -34.43
C ARG A 32 10.25 11.67 -34.50
N ARG A 33 10.29 12.62 -35.43
CA ARG A 33 11.37 13.60 -35.46
C ARG A 33 11.18 14.67 -34.38
N PRO A 34 12.25 15.12 -33.70
CA PRO A 34 12.18 16.30 -32.84
C PRO A 34 11.80 17.54 -33.65
N ASN A 35 11.07 18.45 -33.01
CA ASN A 35 10.84 19.80 -33.52
C ASN A 35 12.13 20.63 -33.31
N ASP A 36 12.91 20.84 -34.37
CA ASP A 36 14.22 21.49 -34.30
C ASP A 36 14.12 23.03 -34.44
N ALA A 37 15.18 23.75 -34.09
CA ALA A 37 15.14 25.21 -34.13
C ALA A 37 15.21 25.74 -35.56
N GLY A 38 14.18 26.49 -35.97
CA GLY A 38 14.16 27.19 -37.24
C GLY A 38 14.10 26.32 -38.50
N ASP A 39 13.73 25.04 -38.39
CA ASP A 39 13.57 24.10 -39.51
C ASP A 39 14.90 23.93 -40.29
N SER A 40 15.94 23.46 -39.58
CA SER A 40 17.33 23.43 -40.06
C SER A 40 17.67 22.21 -40.93
N ASP A 41 16.67 21.35 -41.13
CA ASP A 41 16.78 20.07 -41.80
C ASP A 41 17.10 20.19 -43.31
N SER A 42 18.03 19.38 -43.81
CA SER A 42 18.57 19.48 -45.18
C SER A 42 18.03 18.43 -46.18
N ALA A 43 16.91 17.77 -45.91
CA ALA A 43 16.48 16.61 -46.70
C ALA A 43 15.63 16.93 -47.94
N THR A 44 16.02 16.31 -49.06
CA THR A 44 15.46 16.48 -50.42
C THR A 44 14.10 15.81 -50.67
N ARG A 45 13.43 15.24 -49.66
CA ARG A 45 12.19 14.45 -49.86
C ARG A 45 10.93 14.96 -49.16
N SER A 46 10.95 15.84 -48.18
CA SER A 46 9.70 16.36 -47.58
C SER A 46 9.82 17.77 -47.01
N LYS A 47 10.96 18.44 -47.23
CA LYS A 47 11.41 19.65 -46.50
C LYS A 47 11.44 19.51 -44.97
N LEU A 48 10.96 18.39 -44.41
CA LEU A 48 10.96 18.06 -42.98
C LEU A 48 10.28 19.11 -42.10
N GLN A 49 9.17 19.65 -42.62
CA GLN A 49 8.32 20.64 -41.97
C GLN A 49 8.10 20.34 -40.48
N ASN A 50 8.54 21.27 -39.63
CA ASN A 50 8.23 21.28 -38.20
C ASN A 50 6.71 21.31 -37.95
N PHE A 51 6.27 20.52 -36.97
CA PHE A 51 4.88 20.46 -36.56
C PHE A 51 4.54 21.57 -35.54
N PRO A 52 3.25 21.90 -35.34
CA PRO A 52 2.84 22.88 -34.34
C PRO A 52 3.03 22.37 -32.91
N VAL A 53 3.76 23.12 -32.08
CA VAL A 53 3.87 22.87 -30.64
C VAL A 53 2.74 23.60 -29.93
N ILE A 54 1.82 22.85 -29.31
CA ILE A 54 0.71 23.40 -28.53
C ILE A 54 1.16 23.61 -27.09
N SER A 55 1.01 24.82 -26.59
CA SER A 55 1.43 25.25 -25.25
C SER A 55 0.26 25.45 -24.28
N ALA A 56 -0.94 25.73 -24.80
CA ALA A 56 -2.15 25.77 -24.00
C ALA A 56 -3.38 25.37 -24.82
N PHE A 57 -4.35 24.76 -24.15
CA PHE A 57 -5.66 24.42 -24.69
C PHE A 57 -6.72 24.84 -23.69
N ARG A 58 -7.72 25.60 -24.16
CA ARG A 58 -8.85 26.06 -23.35
C ARG A 58 -10.15 25.73 -24.07
N ARG A 59 -11.14 25.24 -23.32
CA ARG A 59 -12.49 24.98 -23.83
C ARG A 59 -13.52 25.67 -22.96
N ASN A 60 -14.43 26.41 -23.61
CA ASN A 60 -15.59 27.03 -22.97
C ASN A 60 -16.85 26.71 -23.77
N GLY A 61 -17.61 25.69 -23.32
CA GLY A 61 -18.71 25.13 -24.11
C GLY A 61 -18.17 24.53 -25.41
N ASP A 62 -18.67 25.03 -26.54
CA ASP A 62 -18.21 24.61 -27.87
C ASP A 62 -17.04 25.45 -28.41
N ALA A 63 -16.65 26.54 -27.73
CA ALA A 63 -15.50 27.33 -28.13
C ALA A 63 -14.19 26.65 -27.69
N ILE A 64 -13.26 26.51 -28.64
CA ILE A 64 -11.90 26.03 -28.43
C ILE A 64 -10.93 27.18 -28.68
N GLU A 65 -9.96 27.33 -27.78
CA GLU A 65 -8.77 28.15 -27.99
C GLU A 65 -7.51 27.29 -27.85
N VAL A 66 -6.58 27.45 -28.78
CA VAL A 66 -5.29 26.74 -28.79
C VAL A 66 -4.17 27.74 -28.95
N ASP A 67 -3.28 27.81 -27.97
CA ASP A 67 -2.04 28.60 -28.06
C ASP A 67 -0.93 27.71 -28.61
N TYR A 68 -0.37 28.04 -29.76
CA TYR A 68 0.59 27.20 -30.46
C TYR A 68 1.69 28.01 -31.16
N LEU A 69 2.82 27.35 -31.41
CA LEU A 69 3.99 27.89 -32.09
C LEU A 69 4.44 26.91 -33.18
N VAL A 70 4.81 27.42 -34.35
CA VAL A 70 5.57 26.64 -35.33
C VAL A 70 6.95 27.27 -35.45
N ASP A 71 7.98 26.53 -35.02
CA ASP A 71 9.38 26.98 -35.06
C ASP A 71 10.00 26.69 -36.44
N SER A 72 9.47 27.38 -37.44
CA SER A 72 9.97 27.32 -38.82
C SER A 72 10.42 28.70 -39.24
N SER A 73 11.71 28.86 -39.55
CA SER A 73 12.19 30.14 -40.08
C SER A 73 11.71 30.35 -41.53
N PHE A 74 11.68 31.61 -41.97
CA PHE A 74 11.50 31.94 -43.38
C PHE A 74 12.79 32.61 -43.88
N ALA A 75 13.50 32.06 -44.87
CA ALA A 75 14.53 32.82 -45.58
C ALA A 75 13.92 33.51 -46.79
N ALA A 76 14.22 34.79 -46.92
CA ALA A 76 14.09 35.55 -48.17
C ALA A 76 15.05 35.06 -49.28
N VAL A 77 15.80 33.96 -49.06
CA VAL A 77 16.83 33.43 -49.97
C VAL A 77 16.37 32.09 -50.56
N PRO A 78 16.16 32.00 -51.89
CA PRO A 78 15.80 30.75 -52.55
C PRO A 78 16.90 29.68 -52.41
N GLY A 79 16.53 28.48 -51.92
CA GLY A 79 17.37 27.27 -52.00
C GLY A 79 17.85 26.67 -50.68
N ALA A 80 17.57 27.27 -49.53
CA ALA A 80 17.68 26.60 -48.23
C ALA A 80 16.40 25.77 -47.98
N GLY A 81 16.51 24.59 -47.36
CA GLY A 81 15.44 23.60 -47.19
C GLY A 81 14.30 23.96 -46.26
N GLN A 82 13.80 25.21 -46.29
CA GLN A 82 12.88 25.76 -45.29
C GLN A 82 11.40 25.77 -45.74
N SER A 83 10.51 25.82 -44.75
CA SER A 83 9.05 25.94 -44.85
C SER A 83 8.57 27.05 -45.83
N THR A 84 7.49 26.78 -46.58
CA THR A 84 6.87 27.77 -47.48
C THR A 84 5.57 28.32 -46.87
N TYR A 85 5.53 29.63 -46.65
CA TYR A 85 4.43 30.31 -45.96
C TYR A 85 3.34 30.80 -46.94
N PRO A 86 2.05 30.89 -46.50
CA PRO A 86 1.55 30.57 -45.17
C PRO A 86 1.50 29.06 -44.90
N LEU A 87 1.62 28.66 -43.62
CA LEU A 87 1.37 27.28 -43.21
C LEU A 87 -0.12 27.11 -42.90
N ARG A 88 -0.72 26.03 -43.39
CA ARG A 88 -2.05 25.58 -42.97
C ARG A 88 -1.90 24.66 -41.77
N ILE A 89 -2.53 25.04 -40.66
CA ILE A 89 -2.44 24.32 -39.40
C ILE A 89 -3.75 23.59 -39.16
N GLU A 90 -3.72 22.29 -38.97
CA GLU A 90 -4.90 21.49 -38.64
C GLU A 90 -4.78 20.93 -37.24
N PHE A 91 -5.80 21.16 -36.41
CA PHE A 91 -5.89 20.66 -35.05
C PHE A 91 -6.83 19.47 -34.99
N TYR A 92 -6.40 18.40 -34.33
CA TYR A 92 -7.14 17.16 -34.23
C TYR A 92 -7.26 16.68 -32.78
N ALA A 93 -8.39 16.07 -32.42
CA ALA A 93 -8.44 15.21 -31.25
C ALA A 93 -7.58 13.98 -31.52
N ALA A 94 -6.68 13.64 -30.60
CA ALA A 94 -5.76 12.53 -30.76
C ALA A 94 -6.47 11.18 -30.59
N ASP A 95 -6.06 10.20 -31.40
CA ASP A 95 -6.26 8.77 -31.19
C ASP A 95 -4.89 8.10 -31.27
N GLY A 96 -4.34 7.79 -30.10
CA GLY A 96 -2.95 7.36 -29.97
C GLY A 96 -1.99 8.40 -30.55
N ALA A 97 -1.24 8.00 -31.57
CA ALA A 97 -0.26 8.85 -32.22
C ALA A 97 -0.81 9.73 -33.36
N ALA A 98 -2.09 9.58 -33.71
CA ALA A 98 -2.68 10.20 -34.91
C ALA A 98 -3.86 11.11 -34.57
N GLY A 99 -4.35 11.89 -35.55
CA GLY A 99 -5.54 12.72 -35.41
C GLY A 99 -6.83 12.01 -35.82
N ALA A 100 -7.75 11.75 -34.89
CA ALA A 100 -9.02 11.09 -35.16
C ALA A 100 -10.15 12.04 -35.56
N GLU A 101 -10.24 13.24 -35.00
CA GLU A 101 -11.27 14.21 -35.37
C GLU A 101 -10.64 15.56 -35.67
N LEU A 102 -10.88 16.12 -36.86
CA LEU A 102 -10.49 17.49 -37.16
C LEU A 102 -11.35 18.44 -36.31
N LEU A 103 -10.71 19.28 -35.52
CA LEU A 103 -11.37 20.24 -34.63
C LEU A 103 -11.42 21.64 -35.23
N GLY A 104 -10.38 22.02 -35.96
CA GLY A 104 -10.26 23.37 -36.51
C GLY A 104 -9.04 23.51 -37.41
N VAL A 105 -9.06 24.57 -38.20
CA VAL A 105 -7.99 24.91 -39.15
C VAL A 105 -7.61 26.36 -38.94
N ASP A 106 -6.31 26.64 -38.93
CA ASP A 106 -5.79 28.00 -38.84
C ASP A 106 -4.76 28.28 -39.94
N SER A 107 -4.55 29.55 -40.25
CA SER A 107 -3.54 30.02 -41.19
C SER A 107 -2.40 30.69 -40.42
N TYR A 108 -1.18 30.21 -40.58
CA TYR A 108 0.00 30.74 -39.91
C TYR A 108 0.87 31.49 -40.95
N PRO A 109 0.71 32.82 -41.07
CA PRO A 109 1.39 33.62 -42.09
C PRO A 109 2.87 33.83 -41.76
N SER A 110 3.66 34.25 -42.77
CA SER A 110 5.09 34.53 -42.58
C SER A 110 5.36 35.63 -41.54
N SER A 111 4.43 36.57 -41.34
CA SER A 111 4.51 37.59 -40.28
C SER A 111 4.48 37.00 -38.86
N SER A 112 3.95 35.78 -38.72
CA SER A 112 3.86 35.05 -37.46
C SER A 112 4.92 33.95 -37.35
N ALA A 113 5.83 33.83 -38.31
CA ALA A 113 6.90 32.82 -38.27
C ALA A 113 7.65 32.90 -36.93
N GLN A 114 7.81 31.74 -36.28
CA GLN A 114 8.45 31.61 -34.96
C GLN A 114 7.81 32.46 -33.83
N GLN A 115 6.54 32.86 -33.97
CA GLN A 115 5.80 33.60 -32.94
C GLN A 115 4.62 32.79 -32.40
N LEU A 116 4.35 32.93 -31.10
CA LEU A 116 3.18 32.32 -30.48
C LEU A 116 1.89 32.89 -31.09
N ARG A 117 0.94 32.00 -31.40
CA ARG A 117 -0.36 32.38 -31.96
C ARG A 117 -1.48 31.67 -31.20
N THR A 118 -2.63 32.33 -31.10
CA THR A 118 -3.87 31.73 -30.59
C THR A 118 -4.82 31.46 -31.75
N ALA A 119 -5.19 30.19 -31.95
CA ALA A 119 -6.30 29.79 -32.82
C ALA A 119 -7.59 29.74 -32.00
N SER A 120 -8.69 30.23 -32.57
CA SER A 120 -10.03 30.08 -31.96
C SER A 120 -11.03 29.57 -32.99
N PHE A 121 -11.77 28.54 -32.63
CA PHE A 121 -12.79 27.93 -33.47
C PHE A 121 -13.88 27.28 -32.61
N SER A 122 -15.04 27.03 -33.20
CA SER A 122 -16.12 26.28 -32.54
C SER A 122 -16.00 24.80 -32.89
N LEU A 123 -16.30 23.92 -31.92
CA LEU A 123 -16.36 22.47 -32.14
C LEU A 123 -17.28 22.15 -33.33
N PRO A 124 -16.81 21.35 -34.30
CA PRO A 124 -17.64 20.95 -35.43
C PRO A 124 -18.89 20.17 -34.99
N ALA A 125 -19.98 20.31 -35.74
CA ALA A 125 -21.22 19.60 -35.45
C ALA A 125 -21.02 18.08 -35.44
N GLY A 126 -21.46 17.41 -34.37
CA GLY A 126 -21.32 15.97 -34.20
C GLY A 126 -19.97 15.50 -33.63
N VAL A 127 -19.03 16.42 -33.37
CA VAL A 127 -17.77 16.11 -32.69
C VAL A 127 -17.92 16.35 -31.19
N SER A 128 -17.71 15.30 -30.40
CA SER A 128 -17.60 15.39 -28.95
C SER A 128 -16.13 15.29 -28.52
N LEU A 129 -15.69 16.21 -27.68
CA LEU A 129 -14.33 16.21 -27.11
C LEU A 129 -14.41 15.97 -25.60
N ALA A 130 -13.60 15.06 -25.06
CA ALA A 130 -13.50 14.85 -23.62
C ALA A 130 -12.76 16.01 -22.94
N ALA A 131 -12.99 16.23 -21.64
CA ALA A 131 -12.35 17.31 -20.89
C ALA A 131 -10.82 17.14 -20.81
N ASP A 132 -10.37 15.90 -20.86
CA ASP A 132 -8.98 15.47 -20.80
C ASP A 132 -8.41 15.07 -22.16
N ALA A 133 -9.13 15.32 -23.26
CA ALA A 133 -8.68 14.96 -24.59
C ALA A 133 -7.33 15.60 -24.94
N VAL A 134 -6.46 14.82 -25.57
CA VAL A 134 -5.19 15.30 -26.12
C VAL A 134 -5.45 15.84 -27.51
N ILE A 135 -4.91 17.01 -27.82
CA ILE A 135 -4.96 17.58 -29.17
C ILE A 135 -3.63 17.33 -29.85
N VAL A 136 -3.61 16.98 -31.14
CA VAL A 136 -2.39 16.93 -31.95
C VAL A 136 -2.61 17.77 -33.21
N ALA A 137 -1.54 18.24 -33.83
CA ALA A 137 -1.65 19.13 -34.98
C ALA A 137 -0.63 18.81 -36.07
N THR A 138 -0.95 19.21 -37.29
CA THR A 138 -0.04 19.18 -38.45
C THR A 138 0.14 20.58 -39.02
N ALA A 139 1.28 20.81 -39.66
CA ALA A 139 1.55 22.00 -40.45
C ALA A 139 1.79 21.58 -41.90
N THR A 140 1.10 22.24 -42.83
CA THR A 140 1.22 21.99 -44.27
C THR A 140 1.63 23.27 -44.98
N ASP A 141 2.67 23.23 -45.80
CA ASP A 141 3.04 24.39 -46.62
C ASP A 141 1.98 24.66 -47.72
N SER A 142 1.53 25.92 -47.81
CA SER A 142 0.54 26.34 -48.81
C SER A 142 1.24 26.89 -50.06
N PRO A 143 0.65 26.80 -51.26
CA PRO A 143 1.14 27.58 -52.40
C PRO A 143 1.18 29.08 -52.10
N PRO A 144 2.17 29.82 -52.65
CA PRO A 144 2.25 31.27 -52.49
C PRO A 144 0.99 31.94 -53.08
N VAL A 145 0.56 33.02 -52.45
CA VAL A 145 -0.55 33.86 -52.90
C VAL A 145 -0.21 34.46 -54.28
N VAL A 146 -1.23 34.65 -55.12
CA VAL A 146 -1.10 35.22 -56.48
C VAL A 146 -0.31 36.54 -56.43
N GLY A 147 0.89 36.54 -57.03
CA GLY A 147 1.75 37.72 -57.12
C GLY A 147 3.23 37.49 -56.83
N GLU A 148 3.61 36.36 -56.21
CA GLU A 148 5.01 36.04 -55.86
C GLU A 148 5.62 34.97 -56.80
N PRO A 149 6.94 35.01 -57.11
CA PRO A 149 7.59 34.02 -57.97
C PRO A 149 7.53 32.61 -57.37
N VAL A 150 7.05 31.65 -58.15
CA VAL A 150 6.96 30.23 -57.73
C VAL A 150 8.35 29.61 -57.65
N VAL A 151 8.90 29.51 -56.45
CA VAL A 151 10.10 28.70 -56.13
C VAL A 151 9.69 27.37 -55.49
N SER A 152 9.75 26.29 -56.29
CA SER A 152 9.85 24.87 -55.90
C SER A 152 8.96 24.29 -54.77
N ALA A 153 8.07 23.38 -55.18
CA ALA A 153 7.38 22.35 -54.39
C ALA A 153 6.51 22.84 -53.21
N THR A 154 5.20 22.84 -53.40
CA THR A 154 4.17 23.18 -52.40
C THR A 154 3.34 21.94 -52.04
N GLY A 155 2.85 21.87 -50.80
CA GLY A 155 2.09 20.79 -50.18
C GLY A 155 2.93 19.68 -49.53
N HIS A 156 3.83 19.98 -48.60
CA HIS A 156 4.48 19.07 -47.65
C HIS A 156 3.80 19.21 -46.29
N THR A 157 3.38 18.09 -45.71
CA THR A 157 2.73 18.06 -44.38
C THR A 157 3.70 17.48 -43.35
N SER A 158 3.78 18.11 -42.18
CA SER A 158 4.51 17.61 -41.02
C SER A 158 3.90 16.30 -40.51
N GLU A 159 4.64 15.59 -39.66
CA GLU A 159 4.04 14.59 -38.78
C GLU A 159 3.06 15.24 -37.80
N PHE A 160 2.25 14.43 -37.12
CA PHE A 160 1.47 14.92 -36.00
C PHE A 160 2.39 15.35 -34.86
N SER A 161 2.05 16.47 -34.22
CA SER A 161 2.71 16.91 -33.00
C SER A 161 2.62 15.86 -31.89
N PHE A 162 3.56 15.94 -30.96
CA PHE A 162 3.61 15.09 -29.77
C PHE A 162 4.04 15.89 -28.55
N TYR A 163 3.92 15.27 -27.38
CA TYR A 163 4.21 15.89 -26.10
C TYR A 163 5.36 15.17 -25.37
N PRO A 164 6.36 15.91 -24.87
CA PRO A 164 7.47 15.32 -24.13
C PRO A 164 7.03 14.76 -22.78
N LEU A 165 7.55 13.59 -22.42
CA LEU A 165 7.48 13.00 -21.09
C LEU A 165 8.68 13.43 -20.25
N GLU A 166 8.43 13.67 -18.97
CA GLU A 166 9.47 13.73 -17.93
C GLU A 166 9.93 12.32 -17.56
N SER A 167 8.98 11.40 -17.37
CA SER A 167 9.28 10.01 -17.02
C SER A 167 8.19 9.04 -17.46
N PHE A 168 8.60 7.79 -17.67
CA PHE A 168 7.74 6.64 -17.82
C PHE A 168 8.32 5.52 -16.96
N GLN A 169 7.52 4.97 -16.05
CA GLN A 169 7.99 4.00 -15.08
C GLN A 169 6.94 2.93 -14.80
N LEU A 170 7.42 1.71 -14.60
CA LEU A 170 6.68 0.62 -14.00
C LEU A 170 6.68 0.85 -12.48
N LEU A 171 5.49 0.87 -11.87
CA LEU A 171 5.36 1.02 -10.42
C LEU A 171 5.74 -0.30 -9.72
N PRO A 172 6.09 -0.27 -8.41
CA PRO A 172 6.44 -1.49 -7.68
C PRO A 172 5.47 -2.64 -7.94
N LEU A 173 6.02 -3.82 -8.23
CA LEU A 173 5.23 -5.02 -8.50
C LEU A 173 4.72 -5.61 -7.19
N GLU A 174 3.45 -6.00 -7.17
CA GLU A 174 2.93 -6.90 -6.15
C GLU A 174 3.51 -8.30 -6.33
N PRO A 175 3.72 -9.08 -5.26
CA PRO A 175 4.21 -10.44 -5.37
C PRO A 175 3.32 -11.30 -6.28
N ALA A 176 3.91 -11.88 -7.32
CA ALA A 176 3.20 -12.69 -8.30
C ALA A 176 3.31 -14.20 -7.99
N LEU A 177 2.21 -14.92 -8.19
CA LEU A 177 2.16 -16.38 -8.14
C LEU A 177 2.10 -16.97 -9.56
N ILE A 178 2.68 -18.17 -9.74
CA ILE A 178 2.63 -18.89 -11.01
C ILE A 178 1.18 -19.17 -11.42
N GLY A 179 0.84 -18.78 -12.65
CA GLY A 179 -0.47 -19.03 -13.24
C GLY A 179 -1.61 -18.19 -12.66
N VAL A 180 -1.34 -17.30 -11.69
CA VAL A 180 -2.33 -16.40 -11.11
C VAL A 180 -2.15 -15.00 -11.71
N PRO A 181 -3.23 -14.36 -12.21
CA PRO A 181 -3.14 -12.98 -12.68
C PRO A 181 -2.77 -12.01 -11.55
N TYR A 182 -1.80 -11.13 -11.78
CA TYR A 182 -1.40 -10.07 -10.86
C TYR A 182 -1.43 -8.71 -11.54
N ALA A 183 -1.73 -7.66 -10.77
CA ALA A 183 -1.80 -6.30 -11.26
C ALA A 183 -0.41 -5.74 -11.56
N VAL A 184 -0.23 -5.17 -12.76
CA VAL A 184 0.95 -4.39 -13.13
C VAL A 184 0.51 -2.97 -13.46
N ARG A 185 1.13 -2.00 -12.79
CA ARG A 185 0.82 -0.59 -12.96
C ARG A 185 1.97 0.15 -13.63
N VAL A 186 1.64 1.09 -14.50
CA VAL A 186 2.60 2.02 -15.10
C VAL A 186 2.17 3.45 -14.85
N ARG A 187 3.15 4.34 -14.76
CA ARG A 187 2.96 5.77 -14.63
C ARG A 187 3.74 6.49 -15.72
N ALA A 188 3.08 7.42 -16.39
CA ALA A 188 3.68 8.38 -17.28
C ALA A 188 3.49 9.79 -16.70
N VAL A 189 4.54 10.60 -16.72
CA VAL A 189 4.51 12.00 -16.27
C VAL A 189 4.92 12.89 -17.43
N ALA A 190 4.06 13.81 -17.83
CA ALA A 190 4.36 14.79 -18.87
C ALA A 190 5.39 15.82 -18.39
N ALA A 191 6.24 16.32 -19.30
CA ALA A 191 7.23 17.33 -18.98
C ALA A 191 6.58 18.64 -18.45
N PRO A 192 7.30 19.45 -17.66
CA PRO A 192 6.79 20.75 -17.22
C PRO A 192 6.35 21.63 -18.41
N GLY A 193 5.21 22.31 -18.27
CA GLY A 193 4.65 23.18 -19.32
C GLY A 193 3.87 22.46 -20.42
N VAL A 194 3.81 21.11 -20.42
CA VAL A 194 2.95 20.36 -21.34
C VAL A 194 1.48 20.53 -20.92
N PRO A 195 0.57 20.95 -21.83
CA PRO A 195 -0.81 21.26 -21.48
C PRO A 195 -1.72 20.04 -21.31
N PHE A 196 -1.24 18.83 -21.63
CA PHE A 196 -2.02 17.59 -21.58
C PHE A 196 -1.41 16.58 -20.62
N LYS A 197 -2.27 15.79 -19.96
CA LYS A 197 -1.84 14.64 -19.14
C LYS A 197 -1.60 13.42 -20.04
N PRO A 198 -0.57 12.58 -19.77
CA PRO A 198 -0.29 11.40 -20.58
C PRO A 198 -1.47 10.44 -20.70
N GLN A 199 -1.67 9.90 -21.90
CA GLN A 199 -2.68 8.91 -22.23
C GLN A 199 -2.16 7.95 -23.31
N GLY A 200 -2.75 6.78 -23.39
CA GLY A 200 -2.54 5.83 -24.49
C GLY A 200 -2.12 4.45 -23.99
N GLU A 201 -1.47 3.67 -24.85
CA GLU A 201 -1.17 2.26 -24.59
C GLU A 201 0.28 2.04 -24.19
N ALA A 202 0.48 1.25 -23.14
CA ALA A 202 1.77 0.66 -22.80
C ALA A 202 1.70 -0.88 -22.91
N LEU A 203 2.74 -1.49 -23.46
CA LEU A 203 2.87 -2.94 -23.51
C LEU A 203 3.75 -3.40 -22.35
N VAL A 204 3.22 -4.31 -21.55
CA VAL A 204 3.94 -5.00 -20.47
C VAL A 204 4.20 -6.44 -20.88
N ILE A 205 5.43 -6.92 -20.66
CA ILE A 205 5.83 -8.32 -20.87
C ILE A 205 6.65 -8.84 -19.70
N ASP A 206 6.56 -10.13 -19.39
CA ASP A 206 7.29 -10.78 -18.27
C ASP A 206 8.63 -11.45 -18.67
N GLY A 207 8.98 -11.38 -19.95
CA GLY A 207 10.16 -12.07 -20.49
C GLY A 207 10.03 -13.59 -20.60
N ARG A 208 8.86 -14.15 -20.31
CA ARG A 208 8.51 -15.59 -20.40
C ARG A 208 7.31 -15.87 -21.31
N GLY A 209 6.84 -14.85 -22.03
CA GLY A 209 5.76 -14.96 -23.01
C GLY A 209 4.40 -14.48 -22.49
N GLY A 210 4.29 -14.11 -21.21
CA GLY A 210 3.14 -13.36 -20.70
C GLY A 210 3.22 -11.90 -21.14
N SER A 211 2.09 -11.35 -21.56
CA SER A 211 1.96 -9.94 -21.92
C SER A 211 0.58 -9.39 -21.57
N CYS A 212 0.52 -8.09 -21.28
CA CYS A 212 -0.74 -7.35 -21.20
C CYS A 212 -0.55 -5.91 -21.68
N THR A 213 -1.63 -5.32 -22.19
CA THR A 213 -1.65 -3.91 -22.60
C THR A 213 -2.30 -3.08 -21.50
N VAL A 214 -1.60 -2.07 -21.02
CA VAL A 214 -2.11 -1.08 -20.08
C VAL A 214 -2.70 0.10 -20.85
N GLN A 215 -3.92 0.48 -20.51
CA GLN A 215 -4.53 1.74 -20.94
C GLN A 215 -4.20 2.83 -19.91
N ILE A 216 -3.33 3.75 -20.28
CA ILE A 216 -2.95 4.89 -19.46
C ILE A 216 -4.00 5.97 -19.62
N THR A 217 -4.56 6.42 -18.50
CA THR A 217 -5.56 7.50 -18.43
C THR A 217 -5.12 8.57 -17.43
N PRO A 218 -5.58 9.83 -17.57
CA PRO A 218 -5.19 10.90 -16.67
C PRO A 218 -5.68 10.67 -15.24
N VAL A 219 -4.84 10.95 -14.26
CA VAL A 219 -5.22 10.88 -12.83
C VAL A 219 -5.27 12.27 -12.21
N ALA A 220 -5.78 12.37 -10.97
CA ALA A 220 -5.87 13.63 -10.23
C ALA A 220 -4.51 14.33 -10.08
N ALA A 221 -3.44 13.54 -9.86
CA ALA A 221 -2.08 14.06 -9.77
C ALA A 221 -1.69 14.89 -11.02
N ASP A 222 -1.01 16.00 -10.80
CA ASP A 222 -0.64 16.92 -11.86
C ASP A 222 0.26 16.25 -12.90
N ARG A 223 0.01 16.56 -14.18
CA ARG A 223 0.78 16.06 -15.34
C ARG A 223 0.87 14.53 -15.45
N THR A 224 0.07 13.79 -14.69
CA THR A 224 0.25 12.35 -14.51
C THR A 224 -0.87 11.57 -15.17
N GLY A 225 -0.48 10.49 -15.86
CA GLY A 225 -1.36 9.43 -16.32
C GLY A 225 -0.91 8.09 -15.74
N GLU A 226 -1.87 7.25 -15.37
CA GLU A 226 -1.62 5.90 -14.86
C GLU A 226 -2.55 4.90 -15.52
N GLY A 227 -2.15 3.63 -15.48
CA GLY A 227 -3.00 2.54 -15.87
C GLY A 227 -2.55 1.24 -15.22
N GLU A 228 -3.42 0.25 -15.29
CA GLU A 228 -3.19 -1.10 -14.77
C GLU A 228 -3.60 -2.14 -15.81
N CYS A 229 -2.90 -3.27 -15.85
CA CYS A 229 -3.37 -4.50 -16.48
C CYS A 229 -3.10 -5.71 -15.59
N LEU A 230 -3.87 -6.79 -15.80
CA LEU A 230 -3.60 -8.07 -15.17
C LEU A 230 -2.66 -8.89 -16.05
N LEU A 231 -1.51 -9.26 -15.52
CA LEU A 231 -0.51 -10.09 -16.17
C LEU A 231 -0.55 -11.49 -15.55
N THR A 232 -0.60 -12.53 -16.38
CA THR A 232 -0.48 -13.92 -15.91
C THR A 232 0.86 -14.47 -16.39
N THR A 233 1.70 -14.89 -15.45
CA THR A 233 3.00 -15.46 -15.77
C THR A 233 3.00 -16.97 -15.50
N ASN A 234 3.36 -17.74 -16.52
CA ASN A 234 3.42 -19.20 -16.47
C ASN A 234 4.87 -19.70 -16.47
N GLY A 235 5.06 -20.98 -16.17
CA GLY A 235 6.36 -21.66 -16.18
C GLY A 235 6.85 -22.04 -14.79
N ALA A 236 8.14 -22.36 -14.67
CA ALA A 236 8.73 -22.80 -13.41
C ALA A 236 8.90 -21.64 -12.41
N PRO A 237 8.91 -21.91 -11.09
CA PRO A 237 9.22 -20.90 -10.07
C PRO A 237 10.55 -20.18 -10.30
N GLY A 238 10.66 -18.95 -9.78
CA GLY A 238 11.90 -18.18 -9.80
C GLY A 238 11.80 -16.82 -10.51
N ASN A 239 12.96 -16.22 -10.78
CA ASN A 239 13.06 -14.81 -11.15
C ASN A 239 12.48 -14.50 -12.53
N ILE A 240 11.72 -13.42 -12.62
CA ILE A 240 11.20 -12.80 -13.84
C ILE A 240 11.61 -11.34 -13.92
N ASN A 241 11.73 -10.85 -15.15
CA ASN A 241 11.95 -9.44 -15.44
C ASN A 241 10.72 -8.92 -16.18
N VAL A 242 9.87 -8.18 -15.47
CA VAL A 242 8.74 -7.50 -16.08
C VAL A 242 9.25 -6.22 -16.71
N SER A 243 8.94 -6.00 -17.98
CA SER A 243 9.30 -4.79 -18.70
C SER A 243 8.05 -4.12 -19.25
N ALA A 244 7.97 -2.81 -19.06
CA ALA A 244 6.95 -1.94 -19.65
C ALA A 244 7.57 -1.08 -20.72
N SER A 245 6.92 -1.01 -21.87
CA SER A 245 7.30 -0.20 -23.02
C SER A 245 6.15 0.72 -23.41
N TYR A 246 6.50 1.94 -23.77
CA TYR A 246 5.57 2.95 -24.23
C TYR A 246 6.03 3.47 -25.59
N SER A 247 5.26 3.21 -26.64
CA SER A 247 5.71 3.50 -28.01
C SER A 247 5.36 4.93 -28.44
N ALA A 248 6.35 5.69 -28.88
CA ALA A 248 6.14 7.02 -29.47
C ALA A 248 5.37 7.00 -30.80
N THR A 249 5.29 5.83 -31.47
CA THR A 249 4.53 5.65 -32.70
C THR A 249 3.08 5.25 -32.45
N LEU A 250 2.73 4.83 -31.24
CA LEU A 250 1.36 4.49 -30.85
C LEU A 250 0.69 5.60 -30.04
N ASN A 251 1.48 6.46 -29.40
CA ASN A 251 0.97 7.44 -28.44
C ASN A 251 1.33 8.87 -28.83
N ALA A 252 0.53 9.84 -28.38
CA ALA A 252 0.77 11.28 -28.55
C ALA A 252 1.91 11.81 -27.66
N PHE A 253 2.51 10.97 -26.81
CA PHE A 253 3.60 11.34 -25.92
C PHE A 253 4.87 10.56 -26.28
N ALA A 254 6.03 11.21 -26.13
CA ALA A 254 7.34 10.65 -26.44
C ALA A 254 8.44 11.30 -25.58
N THR A 255 9.71 10.95 -25.77
CA THR A 255 10.81 11.78 -25.25
C THR A 255 10.85 13.12 -25.96
N ALA A 256 11.59 14.10 -25.43
CA ALA A 256 11.82 15.38 -26.13
C ALA A 256 12.46 15.21 -27.52
N ALA A 257 13.16 14.09 -27.76
CA ALA A 257 13.73 13.75 -29.05
C ALA A 257 12.76 12.98 -29.99
N GLY A 258 11.49 12.80 -29.60
CA GLY A 258 10.49 12.08 -30.40
C GLY A 258 10.63 10.55 -30.40
N SER A 259 11.61 10.01 -29.68
CA SER A 259 11.78 8.55 -29.49
C SER A 259 10.87 8.02 -28.37
N SER A 260 10.64 6.70 -28.35
CA SER A 260 10.02 6.05 -27.20
C SER A 260 10.86 6.27 -25.93
N PRO A 261 10.25 6.55 -24.77
CA PRO A 261 10.98 6.59 -23.50
C PRO A 261 11.68 5.25 -23.22
N PRO A 262 12.75 5.26 -22.38
CA PRO A 262 13.40 4.02 -21.97
C PRO A 262 12.40 3.01 -21.43
N VAL A 263 12.59 1.74 -21.80
CA VAL A 263 11.81 0.62 -21.25
C VAL A 263 12.04 0.57 -19.75
N SER A 264 10.96 0.61 -18.97
CA SER A 264 11.04 0.48 -17.52
C SER A 264 11.00 -1.00 -17.16
N THR A 265 11.94 -1.45 -16.33
CA THR A 265 12.03 -2.86 -15.92
C THR A 265 11.95 -3.01 -14.41
N SER A 266 11.38 -4.12 -13.95
CA SER A 266 11.40 -4.53 -12.56
C SER A 266 11.56 -6.04 -12.47
N SER A 267 12.38 -6.51 -11.53
CA SER A 267 12.59 -7.93 -11.30
C SER A 267 11.83 -8.38 -10.06
N GLN A 268 11.16 -9.52 -10.15
CA GLN A 268 10.59 -10.21 -9.00
C GLN A 268 10.80 -11.71 -9.12
N SER A 269 10.53 -12.46 -8.05
CA SER A 269 10.60 -13.92 -8.06
C SER A 269 9.19 -14.48 -7.89
N LEU A 270 8.75 -15.29 -8.85
CA LEU A 270 7.41 -15.90 -8.84
C LEU A 270 7.31 -16.91 -7.70
N GLY A 271 6.34 -16.70 -6.83
CA GLY A 271 5.96 -17.66 -5.81
C GLY A 271 4.99 -18.73 -6.33
N SER A 272 4.69 -19.70 -5.48
CA SER A 272 3.78 -20.80 -5.74
C SER A 272 2.56 -20.74 -4.83
N LEU A 273 1.44 -21.27 -5.31
CA LEU A 273 0.24 -21.49 -4.51
C LEU A 273 0.26 -22.92 -3.97
N LEU A 274 0.24 -23.06 -2.64
CA LEU A 274 0.24 -24.34 -1.93
C LEU A 274 -1.08 -24.48 -1.19
N THR A 275 -1.86 -25.51 -1.50
CA THR A 275 -3.20 -25.71 -0.89
C THR A 275 -3.15 -26.81 0.15
N VAL A 276 -3.30 -26.45 1.42
CA VAL A 276 -3.47 -27.38 2.54
C VAL A 276 -4.83 -28.05 2.43
N ASP A 277 -4.86 -29.37 2.38
CA ASP A 277 -6.06 -30.16 2.12
C ASP A 277 -6.32 -31.26 3.16
N THR A 278 -5.52 -31.31 4.23
CA THR A 278 -5.73 -32.18 5.39
C THR A 278 -5.38 -31.51 6.70
N THR A 279 -6.04 -31.93 7.79
CA THR A 279 -5.71 -31.48 9.14
C THR A 279 -4.51 -32.21 9.78
N SER A 280 -3.99 -33.26 9.13
CA SER A 280 -2.87 -34.06 9.64
C SER A 280 -1.59 -33.21 9.82
N ASP A 281 -0.95 -33.27 10.99
CA ASP A 281 0.38 -32.64 11.21
C ASP A 281 1.53 -33.56 10.75
N ASN A 282 1.64 -33.80 9.43
CA ASN A 282 2.66 -34.68 8.85
C ASN A 282 3.53 -33.96 7.82
N GLY A 283 4.81 -33.78 8.13
CA GLY A 283 5.77 -33.10 7.25
C GLY A 283 6.12 -33.85 5.96
N GLY A 284 5.78 -35.15 5.87
CA GLY A 284 5.90 -35.91 4.63
C GLY A 284 4.77 -35.63 3.61
N LEU A 285 3.70 -34.94 4.03
CA LEU A 285 2.62 -34.47 3.15
C LEU A 285 2.96 -33.07 2.64
N SER A 286 4.02 -32.97 1.84
CA SER A 286 4.57 -31.71 1.29
C SER A 286 4.51 -31.66 -0.24
N ALA A 287 3.70 -32.52 -0.86
CA ALA A 287 3.58 -32.57 -2.31
C ALA A 287 2.72 -31.41 -2.82
N CYS A 288 1.64 -31.09 -2.10
CA CYS A 288 0.79 -29.93 -2.36
C CYS A 288 0.31 -29.85 -3.80
N THR A 289 -0.17 -31.00 -4.28
CA THR A 289 -0.71 -31.13 -5.63
C THR A 289 -2.24 -31.08 -5.59
N THR A 290 -2.90 -31.56 -6.64
CA THR A 290 -4.36 -31.74 -6.64
C THR A 290 -4.78 -33.10 -6.07
N ALA A 291 -3.83 -33.96 -5.70
CA ALA A 291 -4.12 -35.23 -5.06
C ALA A 291 -4.60 -35.01 -3.62
N PRO A 292 -5.63 -35.74 -3.17
CA PRO A 292 -6.24 -35.51 -1.87
C PRO A 292 -5.31 -35.90 -0.71
N ALA A 293 -5.34 -35.10 0.34
CA ALA A 293 -4.62 -35.25 1.60
C ALA A 293 -3.09 -35.37 1.42
N ASP A 294 -2.52 -34.69 0.42
CA ASP A 294 -1.08 -34.69 0.13
C ASP A 294 -0.36 -33.43 0.63
N CYS A 295 -1.10 -32.49 1.24
CA CYS A 295 -0.58 -31.22 1.74
C CYS A 295 -1.09 -30.91 3.14
N SER A 296 -0.23 -31.10 4.15
CA SER A 296 -0.47 -30.58 5.49
C SER A 296 0.04 -29.15 5.63
N LEU A 297 -0.39 -28.38 6.64
CA LEU A 297 0.21 -27.08 6.96
C LEU A 297 1.73 -27.19 7.16
N ARG A 298 2.19 -28.22 7.89
CA ARG A 298 3.63 -28.49 8.07
C ARG A 298 4.34 -28.75 6.75
N GLY A 299 3.74 -29.58 5.91
CA GLY A 299 4.30 -29.92 4.61
C GLY A 299 4.28 -28.75 3.62
N ALA A 300 3.25 -27.90 3.64
CA ALA A 300 3.18 -26.68 2.86
C ALA A 300 4.31 -25.70 3.23
N ILE A 301 4.62 -25.53 4.52
CA ILE A 301 5.77 -24.72 4.95
C ILE A 301 7.09 -25.34 4.48
N ILE A 302 7.24 -26.67 4.54
CA ILE A 302 8.43 -27.36 4.01
C ILE A 302 8.56 -27.15 2.50
N ALA A 303 7.47 -27.29 1.75
CA ALA A 303 7.43 -27.07 0.32
C ALA A 303 7.81 -25.63 -0.03
N SER A 304 7.19 -24.64 0.63
CA SER A 304 7.50 -23.22 0.45
C SER A 304 8.96 -22.89 0.72
N ASN A 305 9.54 -23.45 1.79
CA ASN A 305 10.96 -23.26 2.10
C ASN A 305 11.93 -23.77 1.01
N GLY A 306 11.48 -24.70 0.16
CA GLY A 306 12.23 -25.21 -0.98
C GLY A 306 11.99 -24.44 -2.29
N LEU A 307 11.05 -23.50 -2.29
CA LEU A 307 10.65 -22.73 -3.46
C LEU A 307 11.26 -21.32 -3.44
N ALA A 308 11.32 -20.71 -4.61
CA ALA A 308 11.71 -19.32 -4.77
C ALA A 308 10.44 -18.45 -4.89
N GLY A 309 10.57 -17.17 -4.56
CA GLY A 309 9.44 -16.23 -4.61
C GLY A 309 8.73 -16.09 -3.28
N ALA A 310 7.67 -15.28 -3.29
CA ALA A 310 6.77 -15.14 -2.16
C ALA A 310 5.60 -16.09 -2.34
N ASP A 311 5.61 -17.21 -1.63
CA ASP A 311 4.58 -18.25 -1.77
C ASP A 311 3.31 -17.88 -1.02
N THR A 312 2.20 -18.49 -1.42
CA THR A 312 0.94 -18.40 -0.69
C THR A 312 0.47 -19.78 -0.28
N ILE A 313 0.17 -19.94 1.01
CA ILE A 313 -0.44 -21.12 1.60
C ILE A 313 -1.93 -20.84 1.79
N GLU A 314 -2.76 -21.57 1.05
CA GLU A 314 -4.21 -21.57 1.15
C GLU A 314 -4.71 -22.88 1.78
N PHE A 315 -6.01 -22.96 2.07
CA PHE A 315 -6.68 -24.08 2.71
C PHE A 315 -7.90 -24.46 1.89
N ASN A 316 -8.04 -25.74 1.60
CA ASN A 316 -9.22 -26.34 1.01
C ASN A 316 -9.45 -27.72 1.63
N ILE A 317 -9.47 -27.77 2.96
CA ILE A 317 -9.60 -29.01 3.71
C ILE A 317 -11.05 -29.51 3.58
N PRO A 318 -11.30 -30.73 3.07
CA PRO A 318 -12.63 -31.28 2.96
C PRO A 318 -13.28 -31.42 4.35
N THR A 319 -14.59 -31.13 4.47
CA THR A 319 -15.32 -31.31 5.74
C THR A 319 -15.42 -32.77 6.20
N SER A 320 -15.07 -33.72 5.33
CA SER A 320 -14.93 -35.14 5.64
C SER A 320 -13.57 -35.51 6.24
N ASP A 321 -12.60 -34.60 6.27
CA ASP A 321 -11.31 -34.84 6.93
C ASP A 321 -11.53 -35.04 8.45
N PRO A 322 -10.80 -35.98 9.11
CA PRO A 322 -11.05 -36.34 10.51
C PRO A 322 -10.95 -35.19 11.52
N GLY A 323 -10.17 -34.14 11.22
CA GLY A 323 -10.04 -32.95 12.06
C GLY A 323 -11.11 -31.89 11.81
N CYS A 324 -12.06 -32.13 10.91
CA CYS A 324 -13.11 -31.19 10.55
C CYS A 324 -14.48 -31.56 11.15
N SER A 325 -15.22 -30.53 11.56
CA SER A 325 -16.62 -30.64 11.94
C SER A 325 -17.50 -30.44 10.71
N ALA A 326 -18.22 -31.48 10.28
CA ALA A 326 -19.17 -31.38 9.18
C ALA A 326 -20.33 -30.41 9.44
N VAL A 327 -20.64 -30.10 10.71
CA VAL A 327 -21.72 -29.19 11.09
C VAL A 327 -21.29 -27.73 10.97
N THR A 328 -20.11 -27.40 11.50
CA THR A 328 -19.63 -26.01 11.58
C THR A 328 -18.72 -25.63 10.42
N GLY A 329 -18.16 -26.62 9.71
CA GLY A 329 -17.12 -26.44 8.70
C GLY A 329 -15.76 -26.05 9.28
N ILE A 330 -15.60 -26.11 10.61
CA ILE A 330 -14.34 -25.77 11.28
C ILE A 330 -13.41 -26.97 11.21
N CYS A 331 -12.23 -26.77 10.65
CA CYS A 331 -11.15 -27.74 10.54
C CYS A 331 -10.03 -27.39 11.52
N ARG A 332 -9.71 -28.33 12.42
CA ARG A 332 -8.72 -28.15 13.47
C ARG A 332 -7.44 -28.92 13.16
N ILE A 333 -6.35 -28.18 12.99
CA ILE A 333 -5.00 -28.69 12.81
C ILE A 333 -4.34 -28.76 14.18
N VAL A 334 -4.01 -29.97 14.63
CA VAL A 334 -3.35 -30.21 15.93
C VAL A 334 -1.87 -30.49 15.69
N VAL A 335 -1.02 -29.50 15.98
CA VAL A 335 0.44 -29.62 15.79
C VAL A 335 1.09 -30.35 16.97
N ALA A 336 1.98 -31.29 16.68
CA ALA A 336 2.69 -32.08 17.68
C ALA A 336 4.01 -31.44 18.14
N ALA A 337 4.58 -30.54 17.35
CA ALA A 337 5.82 -29.81 17.60
C ALA A 337 5.83 -28.47 16.82
N ASP A 338 6.82 -27.61 17.05
CA ASP A 338 7.03 -26.37 16.29
C ASP A 338 6.86 -26.61 14.80
N LEU A 339 6.19 -25.69 14.11
CA LEU A 339 6.19 -25.73 12.65
C LEU A 339 7.62 -25.50 12.14
N PRO A 340 7.97 -26.05 10.96
CA PRO A 340 9.27 -25.84 10.34
C PRO A 340 9.55 -24.34 10.24
N SER A 341 10.81 -23.93 10.46
CA SER A 341 11.16 -22.51 10.38
C SER A 341 10.86 -21.98 8.98
N VAL A 342 10.16 -20.86 8.88
CA VAL A 342 9.92 -20.17 7.62
C VAL A 342 11.22 -19.51 7.17
N MET A 343 11.67 -19.84 5.96
CA MET A 343 12.98 -19.45 5.42
C MET A 343 12.89 -18.29 4.44
N GLY A 344 11.77 -18.17 3.71
CA GLY A 344 11.51 -17.15 2.69
C GLY A 344 10.21 -16.38 2.94
N PRO A 345 9.83 -15.50 2.01
CA PRO A 345 8.56 -14.79 2.08
C PRO A 345 7.38 -15.74 1.88
N VAL A 346 6.36 -15.64 2.74
CA VAL A 346 5.16 -16.48 2.63
C VAL A 346 3.93 -15.77 3.19
N SER A 347 2.80 -15.94 2.51
CA SER A 347 1.48 -15.55 2.99
C SER A 347 0.67 -16.79 3.38
N ILE A 348 0.05 -16.80 4.55
CA ILE A 348 -0.85 -17.86 5.00
C ILE A 348 -2.26 -17.29 5.08
N ASN A 349 -3.14 -17.75 4.18
CA ASN A 349 -4.49 -17.23 4.02
C ASN A 349 -5.55 -18.25 4.44
N GLY A 350 -5.95 -18.21 5.71
CA GLY A 350 -7.04 -19.02 6.26
C GLY A 350 -8.43 -18.68 5.71
N TYR A 351 -8.63 -17.51 5.10
CA TYR A 351 -9.91 -17.14 4.48
C TYR A 351 -10.20 -17.89 3.17
N SER A 352 -9.20 -18.57 2.61
CA SER A 352 -9.38 -19.47 1.45
C SER A 352 -10.18 -20.73 1.78
N GLN A 353 -10.24 -21.15 3.06
CA GLN A 353 -11.01 -22.31 3.47
C GLN A 353 -12.51 -22.12 3.16
N PRO A 354 -13.17 -23.08 2.48
CA PRO A 354 -14.59 -23.00 2.17
C PRO A 354 -15.46 -22.63 3.37
N GLY A 355 -16.25 -21.56 3.20
CA GLY A 355 -17.15 -21.03 4.22
C GLY A 355 -16.52 -20.01 5.18
N ALA A 356 -15.24 -19.68 5.03
CA ALA A 356 -14.63 -18.59 5.78
C ALA A 356 -15.04 -17.22 5.20
N GLN A 357 -15.18 -16.21 6.06
CA GLN A 357 -15.54 -14.85 5.65
C GLN A 357 -14.79 -13.81 6.50
N PRO A 358 -14.18 -12.78 5.88
CA PRO A 358 -13.54 -11.69 6.62
C PRO A 358 -14.56 -10.81 7.33
N ASN A 359 -14.11 -10.10 8.37
CA ASN A 359 -14.93 -9.13 9.08
C ASN A 359 -15.32 -7.97 8.16
N THR A 360 -16.57 -7.49 8.29
CA THR A 360 -17.10 -6.35 7.55
C THR A 360 -17.44 -5.15 8.43
N LEU A 361 -17.33 -5.28 9.76
CA LEU A 361 -17.66 -4.21 10.70
C LEU A 361 -16.46 -3.27 10.96
N PRO A 362 -16.63 -1.93 10.85
CA PRO A 362 -15.54 -0.97 10.99
C PRO A 362 -15.05 -0.82 12.43
N ALA A 363 -13.75 -0.54 12.59
CA ALA A 363 -13.14 -0.28 13.90
C ALA A 363 -13.65 1.02 14.52
N PRO A 364 -13.71 1.15 15.87
CA PRO A 364 -13.43 0.15 16.91
C PRO A 364 -14.70 -0.67 17.32
N GLY A 365 -15.46 -1.21 16.36
CA GLY A 365 -16.66 -2.06 16.59
C GLY A 365 -16.40 -3.53 16.98
N ALA A 366 -17.42 -4.40 16.81
CA ALA A 366 -17.29 -5.85 17.00
C ALA A 366 -16.54 -6.52 15.83
N ASN A 367 -16.43 -7.85 15.85
CA ASN A 367 -15.85 -8.65 14.77
C ASN A 367 -16.83 -9.76 14.34
N ASN A 368 -17.31 -9.71 13.09
CA ASN A 368 -18.23 -10.71 12.53
C ASN A 368 -17.56 -11.69 11.55
N ALA A 369 -16.22 -11.80 11.58
CA ALA A 369 -15.51 -12.78 10.76
C ALA A 369 -15.98 -14.20 11.07
N GLN A 370 -16.01 -15.05 10.04
CA GLN A 370 -16.24 -16.48 10.17
C GLN A 370 -14.93 -17.19 9.86
N LEU A 371 -14.21 -17.63 10.89
CA LEU A 371 -12.99 -18.42 10.71
C LEU A 371 -13.35 -19.90 10.57
N LYS A 372 -12.61 -20.62 9.72
CA LYS A 372 -12.81 -22.06 9.48
C LYS A 372 -11.57 -22.91 9.72
N VAL A 373 -10.41 -22.29 9.89
CA VAL A 373 -9.16 -22.98 10.21
C VAL A 373 -8.77 -22.66 11.65
N GLU A 374 -8.67 -23.71 12.47
CA GLU A 374 -8.12 -23.64 13.82
C GLU A 374 -6.74 -24.30 13.87
N ILE A 375 -5.78 -23.65 14.51
CA ILE A 375 -4.47 -24.23 14.80
C ILE A 375 -4.27 -24.31 16.31
N THR A 376 -3.97 -25.52 16.77
CA THR A 376 -3.69 -25.77 18.19
C THR A 376 -2.59 -26.81 18.38
N GLY A 377 -2.09 -26.96 19.61
CA GLY A 377 -1.07 -27.93 19.97
C GLY A 377 -1.67 -29.24 20.49
N ALA A 378 -0.96 -30.35 20.27
CA ALA A 378 -1.24 -31.63 20.90
C ALA A 378 -1.11 -31.53 22.44
N ALA A 379 -1.72 -32.48 23.15
CA ALA A 379 -1.55 -32.59 24.60
C ALA A 379 -0.05 -32.75 24.94
N GLY A 380 0.46 -31.94 25.87
CA GLY A 380 1.88 -31.94 26.23
C GLY A 380 2.79 -31.17 25.26
N PHE A 381 2.23 -30.36 24.36
CA PHE A 381 3.01 -29.41 23.56
C PHE A 381 3.69 -28.39 24.49
N THR A 382 5.03 -28.34 24.52
CA THR A 382 5.81 -27.48 25.43
C THR A 382 6.63 -26.42 24.72
N SER A 383 6.39 -26.15 23.43
CA SER A 383 7.22 -25.18 22.72
C SER A 383 6.99 -23.74 23.18
N PHE A 384 8.02 -22.93 22.94
CA PHE A 384 7.97 -21.50 23.07
C PHE A 384 7.48 -20.77 21.81
N ARG A 385 7.29 -21.44 20.65
CA ARG A 385 6.82 -20.80 19.41
C ARG A 385 6.04 -21.73 18.48
N LEU A 386 4.99 -21.21 17.83
CA LEU A 386 4.29 -21.91 16.74
C LEU A 386 5.00 -21.68 15.40
N PHE A 387 5.18 -20.41 15.02
CA PHE A 387 5.92 -20.00 13.82
C PHE A 387 7.27 -19.41 14.22
N SER A 388 8.34 -19.97 13.65
CA SER A 388 9.70 -19.45 13.74
C SER A 388 10.13 -18.97 12.37
N LEU A 389 10.72 -17.78 12.26
CA LEU A 389 11.17 -17.22 11.00
C LEU A 389 12.67 -16.95 11.00
N SER A 390 13.30 -17.20 9.85
CA SER A 390 14.70 -16.87 9.63
C SER A 390 14.91 -15.35 9.64
N GLY A 391 16.15 -14.91 9.89
CA GLY A 391 16.51 -13.49 9.84
C GLY A 391 16.40 -12.85 8.44
N THR A 392 16.09 -13.62 7.40
CA THR A 392 15.92 -13.15 6.02
C THR A 392 14.49 -13.31 5.50
N ALA A 393 13.62 -14.03 6.23
CA ALA A 393 12.23 -14.24 5.84
C ALA A 393 11.44 -12.93 5.94
N ALA A 394 11.04 -12.38 4.78
CA ALA A 394 10.11 -11.27 4.69
C ALA A 394 9.61 -11.02 3.25
N PRO A 395 8.34 -10.58 3.08
CA PRO A 395 7.32 -10.47 4.13
C PRO A 395 6.79 -11.83 4.63
N PHE A 396 6.32 -11.86 5.88
CA PHE A 396 5.46 -12.93 6.39
C PHE A 396 4.08 -12.38 6.66
N GLU A 397 3.07 -13.01 6.08
CA GLU A 397 1.69 -12.58 6.22
C GLU A 397 0.83 -13.72 6.74
N MET A 398 -0.12 -13.38 7.60
CA MET A 398 -1.05 -14.34 8.18
C MET A 398 -2.42 -13.72 8.32
N SER A 399 -3.44 -14.39 7.79
CA SER A 399 -4.83 -13.98 7.92
C SER A 399 -5.81 -15.14 8.03
N GLY A 400 -6.97 -14.89 8.65
CA GLY A 400 -8.10 -15.83 8.67
C GLY A 400 -7.90 -17.07 9.54
N LEU A 401 -6.98 -17.06 10.50
CA LEU A 401 -6.70 -18.20 11.38
C LEU A 401 -7.18 -17.96 12.81
N ALA A 402 -7.77 -18.99 13.41
CA ALA A 402 -7.99 -19.05 14.86
C ALA A 402 -6.85 -19.86 15.49
N ILE A 403 -6.07 -19.26 16.38
CA ILE A 403 -4.85 -19.86 16.91
C ILE A 403 -4.89 -19.86 18.43
N PHE A 404 -4.68 -21.03 19.02
CA PHE A 404 -4.61 -21.18 20.47
C PHE A 404 -3.72 -22.36 20.85
N MET A 405 -2.69 -22.10 21.67
CA MET A 405 -1.71 -23.11 22.06
C MET A 405 -1.79 -23.42 23.56
N PRO A 406 -1.70 -24.70 23.98
CA PRO A 406 -1.69 -25.10 25.39
C PRO A 406 -0.28 -24.96 26.02
N SER A 407 0.45 -23.89 25.72
CA SER A 407 1.85 -23.69 26.11
C SER A 407 2.19 -22.23 26.44
N ASN A 408 3.25 -22.01 27.21
CA ASN A 408 3.74 -20.67 27.59
C ASN A 408 4.41 -19.87 26.44
N GLY A 409 4.49 -20.43 25.23
CA GLY A 409 5.19 -19.84 24.08
C GLY A 409 4.44 -18.78 23.29
N GLY A 410 5.18 -17.95 22.54
CA GLY A 410 4.66 -17.02 21.55
C GLY A 410 4.09 -17.69 20.30
N ILE A 411 3.38 -16.93 19.47
CA ILE A 411 2.79 -17.46 18.23
C ILE A 411 3.72 -17.25 17.04
N VAL A 412 4.42 -16.11 16.96
CA VAL A 412 5.34 -15.81 15.86
C VAL A 412 6.63 -15.19 16.41
N SER A 413 7.78 -15.72 16.00
CA SER A 413 9.10 -15.23 16.44
C SER A 413 10.07 -15.11 15.27
N GLY A 414 10.85 -14.02 15.23
CA GLY A 414 11.87 -13.76 14.20
C GLY A 414 11.30 -13.22 12.88
N GLY A 415 12.13 -13.05 11.85
CA GLY A 415 11.73 -12.43 10.57
C GLY A 415 11.95 -10.90 10.52
N LEU A 416 11.73 -10.29 9.36
CA LEU A 416 11.99 -8.86 9.16
C LEU A 416 10.72 -7.99 9.09
N ARG A 417 9.74 -8.41 8.28
CA ARG A 417 8.50 -7.68 8.04
C ARG A 417 7.29 -8.59 8.19
N HIS A 418 6.36 -8.22 9.06
CA HIS A 418 5.19 -9.02 9.40
C HIS A 418 3.89 -8.26 9.16
N VAL A 419 2.90 -8.96 8.62
CA VAL A 419 1.53 -8.48 8.45
C VAL A 419 0.57 -9.50 9.06
N ILE A 420 -0.04 -9.14 10.18
CA ILE A 420 -0.91 -10.02 10.98
C ILE A 420 -2.30 -9.40 11.01
N ARG A 421 -3.25 -9.97 10.27
CA ARG A 421 -4.55 -9.35 10.00
C ARG A 421 -5.69 -10.36 10.03
N GLY A 422 -6.84 -9.98 10.59
CA GLY A 422 -8.04 -10.81 10.53
C GLY A 422 -7.91 -12.17 11.22
N ASN A 423 -7.02 -12.31 12.20
CA ASN A 423 -6.81 -13.54 12.96
C ASN A 423 -7.42 -13.45 14.34
N TRP A 424 -7.73 -14.62 14.93
CA TRP A 424 -8.19 -14.73 16.30
C TRP A 424 -7.14 -15.47 17.14
N PHE A 425 -6.60 -14.83 18.17
CA PHE A 425 -5.55 -15.37 19.02
C PHE A 425 -6.08 -15.63 20.42
N GLY A 426 -5.89 -16.85 20.93
CA GLY A 426 -6.44 -17.26 22.22
C GLY A 426 -7.96 -17.43 22.21
N VAL A 427 -8.56 -17.53 21.02
CA VAL A 427 -9.99 -17.68 20.79
C VAL A 427 -10.20 -18.81 19.78
N THR A 428 -11.20 -19.65 19.98
CA THR A 428 -11.59 -20.69 19.02
C THR A 428 -12.27 -20.05 17.80
N ALA A 429 -12.33 -20.75 16.66
CA ALA A 429 -13.03 -20.28 15.46
C ALA A 429 -14.56 -20.12 15.67
N SER A 430 -15.10 -20.66 16.77
CA SER A 430 -16.48 -20.41 17.22
C SER A 430 -16.63 -19.14 18.07
N GLY A 431 -15.54 -18.41 18.35
CA GLY A 431 -15.54 -17.17 19.13
C GLY A 431 -15.49 -17.37 20.64
N GLY A 432 -15.20 -18.59 21.10
CA GLY A 432 -15.17 -18.97 22.51
C GLY A 432 -13.77 -19.13 23.08
N ILE A 433 -13.71 -19.47 24.37
CA ILE A 433 -12.46 -19.75 25.09
C ILE A 433 -11.98 -21.18 24.77
N PRO A 434 -10.70 -21.39 24.44
CA PRO A 434 -10.13 -22.73 24.26
C PRO A 434 -10.04 -23.56 25.56
N ASP A 435 -10.22 -24.88 25.46
CA ASP A 435 -10.52 -25.77 26.60
C ASP A 435 -9.29 -26.45 27.26
N TYR A 436 -8.28 -25.70 27.74
CA TYR A 436 -7.00 -26.26 28.22
C TYR A 436 -6.62 -25.90 29.66
N THR A 437 -6.16 -26.86 30.48
CA THR A 437 -5.81 -26.64 31.89
C THR A 437 -4.53 -25.83 32.15
N VAL A 438 -3.87 -25.29 31.12
CA VAL A 438 -2.58 -24.59 31.20
C VAL A 438 -2.75 -23.16 30.70
N ALA A 439 -2.19 -22.18 31.42
CA ALA A 439 -2.11 -20.80 30.96
C ALA A 439 -1.05 -20.68 29.85
N GLY A 440 -1.30 -19.91 28.80
CA GLY A 440 -0.31 -19.67 27.75
C GLY A 440 -0.09 -18.18 27.46
N SER A 441 1.10 -17.86 26.94
CA SER A 441 1.34 -16.59 26.26
C SER A 441 0.60 -16.65 24.92
N VAL A 442 -0.14 -15.60 24.59
CA VAL A 442 -0.93 -15.61 23.35
C VAL A 442 -0.29 -14.73 22.29
N PHE A 443 0.44 -13.69 22.68
CA PHE A 443 0.86 -12.69 21.72
C PHE A 443 2.28 -12.18 22.02
N ASP A 444 3.26 -13.08 21.97
CA ASP A 444 4.67 -12.70 21.96
C ASP A 444 5.16 -12.67 20.51
N LEU A 445 5.40 -11.45 20.05
CA LEU A 445 5.90 -11.09 18.75
C LEU A 445 7.25 -10.39 19.00
N GLY A 446 8.32 -11.17 19.00
CA GLY A 446 9.67 -10.72 19.37
C GLY A 446 10.75 -11.06 18.34
N GLY A 447 11.82 -10.26 18.34
CA GLY A 447 13.01 -10.49 17.51
C GLY A 447 12.91 -10.01 16.06
N PHE A 448 11.99 -9.08 15.76
CA PHE A 448 11.84 -8.55 14.41
C PHE A 448 12.79 -7.40 14.12
N ASN A 449 13.33 -7.38 12.91
CA ASN A 449 14.13 -6.26 12.43
C ASN A 449 13.36 -5.61 11.27
N ARG A 450 12.82 -4.40 11.48
CA ARG A 450 12.08 -3.52 10.53
C ARG A 450 10.61 -3.27 10.84
N SER A 451 9.64 -4.12 10.50
CA SER A 451 8.23 -3.68 10.61
C SER A 451 7.25 -4.76 11.02
N ILE A 452 6.27 -4.38 11.84
CA ILE A 452 5.10 -5.19 12.12
C ILE A 452 3.82 -4.37 11.98
N VAL A 453 2.85 -4.96 11.27
CA VAL A 453 1.49 -4.44 11.13
C VAL A 453 0.55 -5.46 11.73
N ILE A 454 -0.18 -5.06 12.77
CA ILE A 454 -1.17 -5.88 13.45
C ILE A 454 -2.52 -5.18 13.31
N GLY A 455 -3.36 -5.76 12.47
CA GLY A 455 -4.59 -5.14 12.02
C GLY A 455 -4.35 -4.10 10.92
N GLY A 456 -5.22 -3.09 10.87
CA GLY A 456 -5.24 -2.10 9.80
C GLY A 456 -6.56 -1.32 9.76
N PRO A 457 -6.68 -0.37 8.83
CA PRO A 457 -7.85 0.49 8.72
C PRO A 457 -9.08 -0.23 8.14
N ASP A 458 -8.87 -1.29 7.35
CA ASP A 458 -9.96 -2.01 6.71
C ASP A 458 -10.66 -2.95 7.70
N PRO A 459 -11.99 -3.12 7.64
CA PRO A 459 -12.71 -4.03 8.52
C PRO A 459 -12.11 -5.45 8.55
N ALA A 460 -11.69 -5.98 7.40
CA ALA A 460 -11.13 -7.33 7.27
C ALA A 460 -9.81 -7.51 8.04
N ASP A 461 -9.09 -6.42 8.31
CA ASP A 461 -7.79 -6.49 8.97
C ASP A 461 -7.90 -6.78 10.48
N ARG A 462 -9.06 -6.55 11.09
CA ARG A 462 -9.23 -6.63 12.55
C ARG A 462 -8.91 -8.00 13.13
N ASN A 463 -7.93 -8.04 14.04
CA ASN A 463 -7.70 -9.22 14.87
C ASN A 463 -8.58 -9.21 16.14
N VAL A 464 -8.85 -10.40 16.67
CA VAL A 464 -9.36 -10.60 18.03
C VAL A 464 -8.25 -11.23 18.87
N ILE A 465 -7.86 -10.60 19.96
CA ILE A 465 -6.72 -11.02 20.79
C ILE A 465 -7.21 -11.23 22.22
N ALA A 466 -7.16 -12.47 22.68
CA ALA A 466 -7.42 -12.86 24.05
C ALA A 466 -6.25 -13.70 24.60
N GLY A 467 -6.36 -14.15 25.84
CA GLY A 467 -5.48 -15.07 26.54
C GLY A 467 -5.97 -16.50 26.42
N SER A 468 -5.11 -17.48 26.66
CA SER A 468 -5.42 -18.91 26.47
C SER A 468 -5.62 -19.67 27.79
N GLY A 469 -6.48 -20.70 27.78
CA GLY A 469 -6.64 -21.69 28.85
C GLY A 469 -7.98 -21.68 29.61
N ARG A 470 -8.13 -22.67 30.48
CA ARG A 470 -9.27 -23.07 31.32
C ARG A 470 -8.93 -22.97 32.82
N ASP A 471 -9.86 -22.38 33.54
CA ASP A 471 -9.98 -22.22 34.98
C ASP A 471 -9.44 -23.43 35.75
N MET A 472 -8.42 -23.24 36.63
CA MET A 472 -7.90 -24.33 37.51
C MET A 472 -7.88 -24.05 39.04
N SER A 473 -8.10 -22.82 39.54
CA SER A 473 -8.31 -22.52 40.98
C SER A 473 -9.71 -22.89 41.53
N THR A 474 -10.06 -22.54 42.77
CA THR A 474 -11.45 -22.39 43.21
C THR A 474 -11.66 -21.00 43.85
N PRO A 475 -12.49 -20.14 43.25
CA PRO A 475 -13.03 -20.33 41.91
C PRO A 475 -11.88 -20.29 40.90
N ALA A 476 -12.01 -21.12 39.88
CA ALA A 476 -10.98 -21.43 38.92
C ALA A 476 -10.55 -20.19 38.12
N LEU A 477 -9.28 -20.02 37.64
CA LEU A 477 -8.82 -18.92 36.75
C LEU A 477 -7.55 -19.30 35.94
N PRO A 478 -7.58 -19.35 34.60
CA PRO A 478 -6.42 -19.43 33.71
C PRO A 478 -6.21 -18.12 32.92
N GLY A 479 -5.21 -18.12 32.06
CA GLY A 479 -4.98 -17.09 31.06
C GLY A 479 -3.90 -16.14 31.50
N GLY A 480 -2.80 -16.10 30.76
CA GLY A 480 -1.67 -15.24 31.07
C GLY A 480 -0.37 -15.75 30.51
N GLY A 481 0.38 -14.81 29.97
CA GLY A 481 1.74 -14.93 29.49
C GLY A 481 2.25 -13.55 29.07
N GLN A 482 3.46 -13.47 28.54
CA GLN A 482 3.99 -12.20 28.07
C GLN A 482 3.32 -11.86 26.74
N ASN A 483 2.61 -10.73 26.69
CA ASN A 483 2.09 -10.18 25.43
C ASN A 483 3.00 -9.04 25.05
N THR A 484 3.97 -9.30 24.17
CA THR A 484 4.97 -8.31 23.79
C THR A 484 4.94 -8.13 22.29
N ILE A 485 4.89 -6.87 21.85
CA ILE A 485 5.19 -6.49 20.47
C ILE A 485 6.54 -5.80 20.50
N ARG A 486 7.54 -6.40 19.86
CA ARG A 486 8.90 -5.86 19.83
C ARG A 486 9.46 -5.78 18.43
N VAL A 487 9.82 -4.57 18.01
CA VAL A 487 10.54 -4.30 16.76
C VAL A 487 11.85 -3.61 17.09
N ASN A 488 12.92 -4.02 16.41
CA ASN A 488 14.22 -3.38 16.44
C ASN A 488 14.41 -2.54 15.16
N SER A 489 15.17 -1.47 15.29
CA SER A 489 15.64 -0.67 14.15
C SER A 489 16.98 -1.20 13.65
N ILE A 490 17.43 -0.74 12.49
CA ILE A 490 18.79 -0.98 11.98
C ILE A 490 19.43 0.33 11.53
N ASN A 491 20.71 0.31 11.17
CA ASN A 491 21.45 1.50 10.73
C ASN A 491 20.83 2.20 9.51
N SER A 492 20.23 1.44 8.60
CA SER A 492 19.70 1.94 7.33
C SER A 492 18.17 2.08 7.31
N GLU A 493 17.48 1.65 8.36
CA GLU A 493 16.02 1.61 8.39
C GLU A 493 15.50 1.67 9.83
N ARG A 494 14.56 2.58 10.08
CA ARG A 494 13.86 2.68 11.35
C ARG A 494 12.79 1.60 11.45
N GLY A 495 12.65 1.01 12.63
CA GLY A 495 11.59 0.08 12.95
C GLY A 495 10.19 0.71 12.81
N ARG A 496 9.14 -0.08 12.59
CA ARG A 496 7.74 0.37 12.61
C ARG A 496 6.83 -0.63 13.32
N ILE A 497 5.99 -0.14 14.21
CA ILE A 497 4.89 -0.86 14.83
C ILE A 497 3.60 -0.12 14.48
N LEU A 498 2.70 -0.77 13.74
CA LEU A 498 1.32 -0.34 13.58
C LEU A 498 0.42 -1.36 14.27
N PHE A 499 -0.27 -0.96 15.33
CA PHE A 499 -1.27 -1.76 16.01
C PHE A 499 -2.62 -1.06 15.85
N GLN A 500 -3.40 -1.46 14.84
CA GLN A 500 -4.59 -0.73 14.44
C GLN A 500 -5.85 -1.58 14.36
N GLY A 501 -6.96 -1.06 14.88
CA GLY A 501 -8.29 -1.61 14.62
C GLY A 501 -8.62 -2.91 15.37
N ASN A 502 -7.77 -3.36 16.30
CA ASN A 502 -7.89 -4.67 16.94
C ASN A 502 -8.89 -4.67 18.11
N LEU A 503 -9.43 -5.85 18.41
CA LEU A 503 -10.26 -6.13 19.58
C LEU A 503 -9.47 -6.97 20.58
N VAL A 504 -9.20 -6.42 21.78
CA VAL A 504 -8.30 -7.03 22.77
C VAL A 504 -9.05 -7.28 24.08
N GLY A 505 -8.93 -8.51 24.61
CA GLY A 505 -9.55 -8.97 25.86
C GLY A 505 -11.08 -9.15 25.79
N LEU A 506 -11.64 -9.17 24.58
CA LEU A 506 -13.06 -9.35 24.30
C LEU A 506 -13.26 -10.46 23.27
N ALA A 507 -14.41 -11.13 23.34
CA ALA A 507 -14.85 -12.07 22.32
C ALA A 507 -15.22 -11.31 21.04
N PRO A 508 -15.41 -12.00 19.90
CA PRO A 508 -15.77 -11.36 18.64
C PRO A 508 -17.05 -10.49 18.72
N ASP A 509 -17.96 -10.76 19.65
CA ASP A 509 -19.13 -9.92 19.91
C ASP A 509 -18.79 -8.50 20.40
N GLY A 510 -17.57 -8.27 20.89
CA GLY A 510 -17.10 -6.99 21.44
C GLY A 510 -17.68 -6.63 22.80
N ILE A 511 -18.34 -7.56 23.48
CA ILE A 511 -19.00 -7.34 24.78
C ILE A 511 -18.55 -8.39 25.80
N THR A 512 -18.45 -9.66 25.40
CA THR A 512 -18.09 -10.74 26.31
C THR A 512 -16.60 -10.67 26.63
N PRO A 513 -16.21 -10.48 27.91
CA PRO A 513 -14.80 -10.45 28.28
C PRO A 513 -14.16 -11.84 28.15
N LEU A 514 -12.99 -11.89 27.52
CA LEU A 514 -12.16 -13.09 27.46
C LEU A 514 -10.93 -12.94 28.36
N PRO A 515 -10.27 -14.04 28.78
CA PRO A 515 -9.09 -13.95 29.64
C PRO A 515 -8.02 -13.06 29.00
N PHE A 516 -7.44 -12.09 29.71
CA PHE A 516 -6.27 -11.31 29.26
C PHE A 516 -5.65 -10.63 30.49
N THR A 517 -4.56 -11.18 31.04
CA THR A 517 -4.14 -10.87 32.43
C THR A 517 -2.96 -9.92 32.57
N THR A 518 -2.14 -9.77 31.54
CA THR A 518 -0.99 -8.85 31.49
C THR A 518 -1.26 -7.73 30.49
N PHE A 519 -0.51 -6.62 30.60
CA PHE A 519 -0.49 -5.59 29.57
C PHE A 519 -0.17 -6.20 28.21
N LEU A 520 -0.74 -5.62 27.15
CA LEU A 520 -0.07 -5.63 25.86
C LEU A 520 1.15 -4.70 25.98
N VAL A 521 2.35 -5.26 25.97
CA VAL A 521 3.60 -4.51 26.09
C VAL A 521 4.10 -4.18 24.70
N VAL A 522 4.20 -2.89 24.38
CA VAL A 522 4.87 -2.42 23.18
C VAL A 522 6.29 -2.00 23.56
N ASN A 523 7.27 -2.73 23.02
CA ASN A 523 8.69 -2.56 23.32
C ASN A 523 9.47 -2.18 22.04
N PRO A 524 9.88 -0.92 21.87
CA PRO A 524 10.68 -0.48 20.72
C PRO A 524 12.16 -0.95 20.65
N GLY A 525 12.57 -2.00 21.38
CA GLY A 525 13.89 -2.66 21.23
C GLY A 525 15.06 -2.01 22.00
N ASP A 526 16.22 -2.71 22.05
CA ASP A 526 17.41 -2.38 22.88
C ASP A 526 18.74 -2.14 22.09
N ASP A 527 18.71 -2.06 20.76
CA ASP A 527 19.87 -1.82 19.87
C ASP A 527 20.57 -0.42 19.94
N VAL A 528 21.36 0.00 18.95
CA VAL A 528 22.08 1.31 18.92
C VAL A 528 21.44 2.28 17.91
N PHE A 529 20.27 1.93 17.36
CA PHE A 529 19.66 2.60 16.22
C PHE A 529 18.51 3.55 16.64
N ALA A 530 17.90 4.23 15.67
CA ALA A 530 16.80 5.17 15.92
C ALA A 530 15.57 4.47 16.52
N THR A 531 14.75 5.16 17.32
CA THR A 531 13.51 4.55 17.87
C THR A 531 12.54 4.20 16.75
N PRO A 532 11.93 2.99 16.76
CA PRO A 532 10.83 2.65 15.88
C PRO A 532 9.69 3.67 15.88
N ASP A 533 9.03 3.82 14.73
CA ASP A 533 7.77 4.54 14.63
C ASP A 533 6.66 3.67 15.23
N VAL A 534 5.93 4.18 16.22
CA VAL A 534 4.89 3.42 16.94
C VAL A 534 3.55 4.13 16.81
N GLU A 535 2.58 3.44 16.24
CA GLU A 535 1.20 3.90 16.01
C GLU A 535 0.22 2.87 16.59
N ILE A 536 -0.58 3.29 17.57
CA ILE A 536 -1.61 2.48 18.23
C ILE A 536 -2.95 3.17 18.04
N LEU A 537 -3.73 2.68 17.07
CA LEU A 537 -4.86 3.42 16.51
C LEU A 537 -6.15 2.58 16.53
N ASP A 538 -7.30 3.19 16.82
CA ASP A 538 -8.61 2.57 16.57
C ASP A 538 -8.87 1.21 17.25
N ASN A 539 -8.13 0.87 18.32
CA ASN A 539 -8.29 -0.40 19.00
C ASN A 539 -9.38 -0.31 20.08
N ARG A 540 -10.05 -1.43 20.34
CA ARG A 540 -10.88 -1.59 21.53
C ARG A 540 -10.23 -2.59 22.48
N MET A 541 -9.91 -2.14 23.69
CA MET A 541 -9.27 -2.95 24.71
C MET A 541 -10.12 -2.94 25.97
N ALA A 542 -10.63 -4.09 26.36
CA ALA A 542 -11.35 -4.21 27.62
C ALA A 542 -10.98 -5.51 28.31
N ARG A 543 -11.18 -5.54 29.62
CA ARG A 543 -10.80 -6.67 30.45
C ARG A 543 -11.87 -6.85 31.52
N ALA A 544 -12.15 -8.08 31.93
CA ALA A 544 -12.99 -8.27 33.11
C ALA A 544 -12.19 -8.04 34.41
N PRO A 545 -12.78 -7.36 35.41
CA PRO A 545 -12.25 -7.31 36.76
C PRO A 545 -12.25 -8.73 37.33
N ARG A 546 -11.08 -9.22 37.75
CA ARG A 546 -10.96 -10.52 38.41
C ARG A 546 -10.21 -10.32 39.72
N ASN A 547 -10.70 -10.93 40.79
CA ASN A 547 -10.14 -10.85 42.14
C ASN A 547 -8.73 -11.46 42.17
N PHE A 548 -7.70 -10.66 41.91
CA PHE A 548 -6.31 -11.10 41.97
C PHE A 548 -5.53 -10.33 43.04
N GLY A 549 -4.67 -11.04 43.79
CA GLY A 549 -3.61 -10.47 44.62
C GLY A 549 -2.27 -10.27 43.87
N CYS A 550 -2.26 -10.35 42.53
CA CYS A 550 -1.08 -10.02 41.71
C CYS A 550 -1.07 -8.52 41.36
N THR A 551 0.11 -7.95 41.15
CA THR A 551 0.30 -6.60 40.55
C THR A 551 0.14 -6.60 39.02
N CYS A 552 -0.53 -7.62 38.45
CA CYS A 552 -0.63 -7.85 37.02
C CYS A 552 -1.93 -7.25 36.44
N GLY A 553 -1.82 -6.19 35.63
CA GLY A 553 -2.98 -5.66 34.93
C GLY A 553 -2.74 -4.45 34.04
N GLY A 554 -3.81 -3.81 33.59
CA GLY A 554 -3.86 -2.72 32.62
C GLY A 554 -4.06 -3.21 31.18
N ASN A 555 -4.29 -2.29 30.25
CA ASN A 555 -4.57 -2.63 28.85
C ASN A 555 -3.30 -2.57 27.98
N LEU A 556 -2.58 -1.46 28.05
CA LEU A 556 -1.41 -1.17 27.23
C LEU A 556 -0.25 -0.66 28.08
N ARG A 557 0.95 -1.21 27.86
CA ARG A 557 2.20 -0.67 28.40
C ARG A 557 3.14 -0.27 27.28
N LEU A 558 3.62 0.97 27.31
CA LEU A 558 4.69 1.46 26.45
C LEU A 558 6.01 1.34 27.22
N SER A 559 6.83 0.34 26.90
CA SER A 559 8.11 0.06 27.56
C SER A 559 9.26 0.70 26.79
N ILE A 560 9.56 1.96 27.06
CA ILE A 560 10.59 2.74 26.37
C ILE A 560 11.97 2.42 26.94
N ASN A 561 12.59 1.36 26.41
CA ASN A 561 13.85 0.89 26.95
C ASN A 561 15.10 1.68 26.52
N ARG A 562 14.98 2.77 25.74
CA ARG A 562 16.10 3.66 25.31
C ARG A 562 15.63 5.08 24.95
N ASN A 563 16.57 6.01 24.74
CA ASN A 563 16.29 7.38 24.32
C ASN A 563 15.65 7.44 22.93
N MET A 564 14.54 8.18 22.83
CA MET A 564 14.01 8.67 21.56
C MET A 564 14.90 9.80 21.08
N LEU A 565 15.85 9.46 20.21
CA LEU A 565 16.77 10.43 19.60
C LEU A 565 16.02 11.30 18.59
N ASP A 566 16.08 12.61 18.84
CA ASP A 566 15.81 13.74 17.94
C ASP A 566 14.36 14.29 17.88
N PRO A 567 14.07 15.39 18.62
CA PRO A 567 12.82 16.15 18.47
C PRO A 567 12.70 16.94 17.15
N THR A 568 13.77 17.07 16.36
CA THR A 568 13.77 17.77 15.06
C THR A 568 13.41 16.88 13.87
N LEU A 569 13.45 15.54 14.02
CA LEU A 569 13.01 14.57 13.01
C LEU A 569 11.54 14.08 13.20
N GLY A 570 10.81 14.64 14.17
CA GLY A 570 9.36 14.87 14.07
C GLY A 570 8.38 13.69 14.21
N ARG A 571 8.79 12.48 14.62
CA ARG A 571 7.84 11.37 14.81
C ARG A 571 7.56 11.06 16.27
N THR A 572 6.30 11.26 16.64
CA THR A 572 5.73 11.06 17.98
C THR A 572 5.13 9.67 18.05
N THR A 573 5.33 8.92 19.14
CA THR A 573 4.56 7.69 19.38
C THR A 573 3.09 8.06 19.59
N LEU A 574 2.19 7.52 18.78
CA LEU A 574 0.77 7.89 18.80
C LEU A 574 -0.07 6.78 19.46
N VAL A 575 -0.88 7.17 20.43
CA VAL A 575 -1.98 6.35 20.97
C VAL A 575 -3.26 7.14 20.75
N GLN A 576 -4.03 6.83 19.71
CA GLN A 576 -5.17 7.66 19.27
C GLN A 576 -6.39 6.83 18.91
N ARG A 577 -7.59 7.41 19.08
CA ARG A 577 -8.86 6.78 18.69
C ARG A 577 -9.14 5.41 19.31
N ASN A 578 -8.42 5.05 20.37
CA ASN A 578 -8.64 3.79 21.06
C ASN A 578 -9.76 3.92 22.10
N VAL A 579 -10.41 2.80 22.39
CA VAL A 579 -11.46 2.67 23.40
C VAL A 579 -11.01 1.67 24.46
N PHE A 580 -10.90 2.13 25.71
CA PHE A 580 -10.46 1.34 26.85
C PHE A 580 -11.59 1.12 27.86
N GLY A 581 -11.81 -0.13 28.28
CA GLY A 581 -12.73 -0.49 29.36
C GLY A 581 -14.23 -0.45 29.01
N ILE A 582 -14.58 -0.41 27.72
CA ILE A 582 -15.96 -0.31 27.25
C ILE A 582 -16.24 -1.36 26.17
N GLY A 583 -17.36 -2.07 26.29
CA GLY A 583 -17.93 -2.98 25.29
C GLY A 583 -18.62 -2.24 24.15
N VAL A 584 -18.81 -2.87 22.99
CA VAL A 584 -19.33 -2.20 21.78
C VAL A 584 -20.73 -1.61 21.95
N ASP A 585 -21.50 -2.13 22.90
CA ASP A 585 -22.82 -1.66 23.33
C ASP A 585 -22.78 -0.50 24.34
N GLY A 586 -21.58 -0.06 24.73
CA GLY A 586 -21.38 0.97 25.75
C GLY A 586 -21.40 0.42 27.18
N SER A 587 -21.58 -0.89 27.37
CA SER A 587 -21.42 -1.52 28.68
C SER A 587 -20.00 -1.30 29.18
N PHE A 588 -19.86 -1.06 30.47
CA PHE A 588 -18.54 -0.95 31.05
C PHE A 588 -17.99 -2.32 31.41
N ILE A 589 -16.75 -2.56 31.01
CA ILE A 589 -16.03 -3.82 31.18
C ILE A 589 -14.74 -3.47 31.93
N ASP A 590 -14.78 -3.59 33.25
CA ASP A 590 -13.86 -2.89 34.16
C ASP A 590 -12.37 -3.23 33.90
N GLY A 591 -11.58 -2.21 33.56
CA GLY A 591 -10.13 -2.38 33.43
C GLY A 591 -9.49 -2.52 34.80
N THR A 592 -8.84 -3.64 35.11
CA THR A 592 -7.99 -3.72 36.30
C THR A 592 -6.69 -2.96 36.07
N SER A 593 -6.20 -2.17 37.02
CA SER A 593 -5.00 -1.31 36.90
C SER A 593 -5.20 -0.07 36.04
N ASP A 594 -4.12 0.67 35.78
CA ASP A 594 -4.11 1.81 34.85
C ASP A 594 -4.30 1.32 33.40
N HIS A 595 -5.09 2.04 32.59
CA HIS A 595 -5.34 1.61 31.20
C HIS A 595 -4.06 1.67 30.35
N VAL A 596 -3.39 2.83 30.36
CA VAL A 596 -2.12 3.05 29.64
C VAL A 596 -1.02 3.34 30.65
N ASP A 597 0.01 2.51 30.62
CA ASP A 597 1.18 2.64 31.46
C ASP A 597 2.41 3.00 30.62
N ILE A 598 3.02 4.15 30.91
CA ILE A 598 4.28 4.56 30.26
C ILE A 598 5.42 4.19 31.20
N ASP A 599 6.33 3.34 30.74
CA ASP A 599 7.49 2.89 31.49
C ASP A 599 8.76 3.26 30.73
N LEU A 600 9.55 4.18 31.29
CA LEU A 600 10.84 4.55 30.70
C LEU A 600 11.96 3.59 31.10
N GLY A 601 11.77 2.72 32.10
CA GLY A 601 12.79 1.82 32.66
C GLY A 601 14.03 2.50 33.28
N ASN A 602 14.31 3.76 32.95
CA ASN A 602 15.37 4.60 33.48
C ASN A 602 14.94 6.08 33.36
N PRO A 603 14.97 6.86 34.47
CA PRO A 603 14.53 8.26 34.48
C PRO A 603 15.37 9.19 33.59
N SER A 604 16.62 8.83 33.29
CA SER A 604 17.51 9.59 32.41
C SER A 604 17.16 9.49 30.91
N ARG A 605 16.11 8.74 30.55
CA ARG A 605 15.73 8.55 29.15
C ARG A 605 14.86 9.67 28.61
N THR A 606 14.84 9.79 27.28
CA THR A 606 13.96 10.72 26.54
C THR A 606 12.87 9.93 25.82
N ALA A 607 11.63 10.40 25.90
CA ALA A 607 10.51 9.87 25.13
C ALA A 607 9.70 10.99 24.48
N ASN A 608 9.12 10.72 23.31
CA ASN A 608 8.15 11.61 22.65
C ASN A 608 6.87 10.82 22.36
N ILE A 609 5.86 11.01 23.21
CA ILE A 609 4.62 10.21 23.22
C ILE A 609 3.43 11.15 23.27
N ARG A 610 2.42 10.86 22.46
CA ARG A 610 1.11 11.51 22.51
C ARG A 610 0.01 10.48 22.70
N VAL A 611 -0.70 10.61 23.81
CA VAL A 611 -1.93 9.90 24.12
C VAL A 611 -3.11 10.82 23.81
N GLY A 612 -3.80 10.55 22.70
CA GLY A 612 -4.89 11.33 22.13
C GLY A 612 -4.41 12.30 21.04
N GLY A 613 -5.10 13.40 20.81
CA GLY A 613 -4.71 14.35 19.76
C GLY A 613 -5.39 15.71 19.84
N LEU A 614 -5.03 16.56 18.88
CA LEU A 614 -5.47 17.95 18.79
C LEU A 614 -6.71 18.10 17.88
N GLY A 615 -6.92 17.15 16.98
CA GLY A 615 -8.14 17.04 16.18
C GLY A 615 -9.33 16.51 16.99
N LEU A 616 -10.55 16.84 16.54
CA LEU A 616 -11.81 16.50 17.22
C LEU A 616 -12.01 14.99 17.43
N ASP A 617 -11.48 14.16 16.52
CA ASP A 617 -11.64 12.72 16.53
C ASP A 617 -10.32 11.97 16.83
N GLU A 618 -9.28 12.63 17.35
CA GLU A 618 -8.00 11.96 17.63
C GLU A 618 -7.89 11.40 19.06
N GLY A 619 -8.83 11.79 19.94
CA GLY A 619 -8.87 11.41 21.35
C GLY A 619 -9.14 9.93 21.59
N ASN A 620 -8.61 9.39 22.70
CA ASN A 620 -9.03 8.08 23.20
C ASN A 620 -10.20 8.21 24.17
N VAL A 621 -10.93 7.11 24.36
CA VAL A 621 -11.95 6.96 25.40
C VAL A 621 -11.44 5.99 26.45
N PHE A 622 -11.42 6.42 27.72
CA PHE A 622 -11.04 5.60 28.87
C PHE A 622 -12.22 5.46 29.82
N ALA A 623 -12.48 4.25 30.32
CA ALA A 623 -13.50 4.08 31.34
C ALA A 623 -13.25 2.95 32.34
N ARG A 624 -13.64 3.22 33.59
CA ARG A 624 -13.67 2.27 34.71
C ARG A 624 -12.37 1.47 34.87
N ALA A 625 -11.25 2.17 34.85
CA ALA A 625 -10.04 1.64 35.45
C ALA A 625 -10.26 1.46 36.97
N LEU A 626 -9.83 0.32 37.52
CA LEU A 626 -9.99 -0.09 38.91
C LEU A 626 -8.62 -0.19 39.60
N PRO A 627 -8.51 0.23 40.87
CA PRO A 627 -7.26 0.13 41.60
C PRO A 627 -6.91 -1.33 41.85
N LEU A 628 -5.62 -1.65 41.73
CA LEU A 628 -5.06 -2.96 42.06
C LEU A 628 -4.06 -2.92 43.20
N SER A 629 -3.39 -1.79 43.41
CA SER A 629 -2.41 -1.61 44.49
C SER A 629 -2.28 -0.13 44.84
N THR A 630 -1.46 0.20 45.84
CA THR A 630 -1.13 1.60 46.18
C THR A 630 -0.35 2.32 45.07
N PHE A 631 0.17 1.61 44.08
CA PHE A 631 0.91 2.17 42.94
C PHE A 631 0.16 2.08 41.60
N ASN A 632 -0.90 1.27 41.55
CA ASN A 632 -1.78 1.10 40.40
C ASN A 632 -3.17 1.58 40.82
N LEU A 633 -3.39 2.89 40.68
CA LEU A 633 -4.56 3.56 41.24
C LEU A 633 -5.83 3.33 40.40
N GLY A 634 -5.71 2.72 39.22
CA GLY A 634 -6.83 2.59 38.30
C GLY A 634 -7.03 3.88 37.53
N SER A 635 -5.94 4.44 37.02
CA SER A 635 -5.91 5.70 36.28
C SER A 635 -6.09 5.48 34.77
N ALA A 636 -6.47 6.51 34.01
CA ALA A 636 -6.51 6.36 32.55
C ALA A 636 -5.10 6.30 31.95
N VAL A 637 -4.22 7.20 32.36
CA VAL A 637 -2.82 7.22 31.93
C VAL A 637 -1.91 7.37 33.15
N ALA A 638 -0.95 6.47 33.29
CA ALA A 638 0.12 6.56 34.27
C ALA A 638 1.43 6.97 33.60
N ILE A 639 2.03 8.04 34.12
CA ILE A 639 3.27 8.66 33.64
C ILE A 639 4.38 8.39 34.67
N PRO A 640 5.58 7.98 34.23
CA PRO A 640 6.66 7.61 35.13
C PRO A 640 7.32 8.84 35.76
N ASN A 641 7.91 8.64 36.94
CA ASN A 641 8.62 9.70 37.65
C ASN A 641 9.97 10.04 36.99
N GLY A 642 10.44 11.27 37.20
CA GLY A 642 11.83 11.66 36.97
C GLY A 642 12.23 11.81 35.49
N SER A 643 11.29 12.07 34.59
CA SER A 643 11.61 12.27 33.18
C SER A 643 12.59 13.43 32.98
N THR A 644 13.67 13.23 32.23
CA THR A 644 14.61 14.31 31.88
C THR A 644 13.91 15.48 31.18
N ALA A 645 14.55 16.66 31.18
CA ALA A 645 14.08 17.88 30.49
C ALA A 645 13.75 17.70 28.98
N ASN A 646 14.13 16.58 28.37
CA ASN A 646 13.93 16.26 26.96
C ASN A 646 12.82 15.21 26.71
N THR A 647 12.09 14.78 27.74
CA THR A 647 10.90 13.92 27.58
C THR A 647 9.67 14.77 27.35
N GLN A 648 8.91 14.45 26.30
CA GLN A 648 7.64 15.06 25.94
C GLN A 648 6.55 14.01 25.97
N ILE A 649 5.66 14.09 26.97
CA ILE A 649 4.48 13.24 27.06
C ILE A 649 3.25 14.16 27.04
N GLU A 650 2.45 14.01 25.99
CA GLU A 650 1.23 14.77 25.78
C GLU A 650 0.01 13.89 26.01
N VAL A 651 -0.89 14.31 26.90
CA VAL A 651 -2.19 13.66 27.11
C VAL A 651 -3.27 14.69 26.74
N VAL A 652 -3.84 14.58 25.54
CA VAL A 652 -4.67 15.65 24.95
C VAL A 652 -5.89 15.10 24.21
N GLY A 653 -7.02 15.80 24.29
CA GLY A 653 -8.25 15.45 23.57
C GLY A 653 -8.96 14.16 24.04
N ASN A 654 -8.52 13.54 25.14
CA ASN A 654 -9.09 12.28 25.61
C ASN A 654 -10.39 12.47 26.41
N ARG A 655 -11.27 11.47 26.34
CA ARG A 655 -12.47 11.36 27.19
C ARG A 655 -12.22 10.33 28.30
N MET A 656 -12.37 10.73 29.56
CA MET A 656 -12.13 9.87 30.73
C MET A 656 -13.40 9.73 31.56
N LEU A 657 -13.91 8.50 31.73
CA LEU A 657 -15.24 8.20 32.25
C LEU A 657 -15.18 7.26 33.46
N GLY A 658 -15.42 7.81 34.67
CA GLY A 658 -15.67 6.98 35.85
C GLY A 658 -14.52 6.04 36.25
N ASN A 659 -13.26 6.46 36.03
CA ASN A 659 -12.09 5.76 36.56
C ASN A 659 -12.06 5.89 38.09
N ALA A 660 -11.63 4.84 38.78
CA ALA A 660 -11.50 4.86 40.23
C ALA A 660 -10.25 5.62 40.70
N GLY A 661 -9.19 5.64 39.88
CA GLY A 661 -7.98 6.44 40.08
C GLY A 661 -8.06 7.82 39.44
N LEU A 662 -6.91 8.46 39.24
CA LEU A 662 -6.80 9.76 38.59
C LEU A 662 -7.03 9.64 37.08
N GLY A 663 -7.47 10.72 36.42
CA GLY A 663 -7.46 10.76 34.96
C GLY A 663 -6.04 10.60 34.42
N VAL A 664 -5.11 11.39 34.96
CA VAL A 664 -3.68 11.30 34.70
C VAL A 664 -2.97 11.15 36.02
N ASP A 665 -2.15 10.11 36.15
CA ASP A 665 -1.34 9.83 37.32
C ASP A 665 0.13 10.14 37.02
N LEU A 666 0.68 11.13 37.75
CA LEU A 666 2.08 11.51 37.70
C LEU A 666 2.78 10.83 38.88
N ARG A 667 3.43 9.68 38.64
CA ARG A 667 4.05 8.91 39.72
C ARG A 667 5.18 9.75 40.36
N GLY A 668 5.14 9.96 41.69
CA GLY A 668 6.15 10.74 42.45
C GLY A 668 6.84 9.92 43.56
N GLU A 669 8.03 10.33 44.03
CA GLU A 669 8.87 9.52 44.96
C GLU A 669 8.33 9.39 46.40
N THR A 670 7.40 10.25 46.83
CA THR A 670 6.82 10.18 48.17
C THR A 670 5.49 10.92 48.21
N ILE A 671 4.39 10.25 47.86
CA ILE A 671 3.04 10.71 48.25
C ILE A 671 2.31 9.49 48.85
N PRO A 672 1.69 9.61 50.03
CA PRO A 672 0.85 8.54 50.56
C PRO A 672 -0.34 8.32 49.61
N ALA A 673 -0.80 7.07 49.55
CA ALA A 673 -1.93 6.60 48.76
C ALA A 673 -3.02 7.66 48.48
N LEU A 674 -3.41 7.80 47.20
CA LEU A 674 -4.67 8.39 46.74
C LEU A 674 -4.85 9.91 46.97
N GLY A 675 -3.86 10.75 46.63
CA GLY A 675 -3.98 12.22 46.71
C GLY A 675 -3.73 12.94 45.38
N ARG A 676 -4.39 14.09 45.17
CA ARG A 676 -3.96 15.09 44.17
C ARG A 676 -2.79 15.88 44.77
N THR A 677 -1.84 16.31 43.95
CA THR A 677 -0.81 17.26 44.39
C THR A 677 -1.47 18.55 44.89
N ILE A 678 -0.93 19.13 45.96
CA ILE A 678 -1.39 20.42 46.48
C ILE A 678 -0.91 21.49 45.50
N ASN A 679 -1.73 22.52 45.27
CA ASN A 679 -1.30 23.72 44.56
C ASN A 679 -0.44 24.56 45.51
N ASP A 680 0.86 24.27 45.56
CA ASP A 680 1.84 25.01 46.35
C ASP A 680 2.35 26.26 45.63
N ALA A 681 2.90 27.20 46.42
CA ALA A 681 3.36 28.46 45.88
C ALA A 681 4.81 28.36 45.42
N GLY A 682 5.09 28.79 44.19
CA GLY A 682 6.45 28.88 43.67
C GLY A 682 6.99 27.56 43.15
N ASP A 683 6.22 26.86 42.31
CA ASP A 683 6.72 25.76 41.47
C ASP A 683 8.07 26.16 40.83
N PRO A 684 9.18 25.45 41.14
CA PRO A 684 10.53 25.81 40.73
C PRO A 684 10.83 25.63 39.23
#